data_AF-A0A8J2W3C4-F1
#
_entry.id   AF-A0A8J2W3C4-F1
#
_cell.length_a   1.000
_cell.length_b   1.000
_cell.length_c   1.000
_cell.angle_alpha   90.00
_cell.angle_beta   90.00
_cell.angle_gamma   90.00
#
_symmetry.space_group_name_H-M   'P 1'
#
loop_
_entity.id
_entity.type
_entity.pdbx_description
1 polymer ?
#
loop_
_entity_poly.entity_id
_entity_poly.type
_entity_poly.pdbx_seq_one_letter_code
_entity_poly.pdbx_strand_id
1 'polypeptide(L)'
;MNRLKLYVLLLCFVLSVADLKGPDGQKTDEKTENKESEETPVPNTKSDQETYKDLNDALNKEIQFLQDYATAIKISKAFDQDIEPEIDLQKMESQLEKLQVLKTSLLSTADPAWTEEEKESAGNSKSEKKEFNPQEILDALQPLSEELELELTADMKEAKAQYEAAISKLERRAPDLVGAILQIKHAADRGYVPAKIKLAWSYIFGEGVELDVDKARKIFEELLEKGNAEAHAGMGFLYATGTSVPVSQARALVHYTIGAIANSDYAQMALAYRYWAGVTLPASCDKAMDLYMKVAHKVAGGVTLSGGLAVQRVRLVDEAEGGTSALDTDLIEYYQLLAEKGDVQAQVGLGQLHFTGGRGVTLDLNKALHYFTQAAKTGNAVANAFLGKIYLEGGDGIKADNETAMRYFRKAAEMNNPIGQSGLGVMHLQGRGVPKDPAAALKYFAMAANQGWVEGQLHLGFMYFGGIGVRRDFKLANKYFSLASQSGHVLALYHLALMHAQGLGVMRSCATAVELLKNVCERGPWSSRLMLAHAAWSARDTDSALLQYLALAERGMEVAQSNAAYILDVGEASVDADTRHARALQLWSRAASQGCAAARVKLGDYHYYGLGTPQDLDAAAHHYRLASEHLHSAQATFNLGFMHERGLGLVRDLHLAKRCYDLAADASPDARLPAALALARLHAHSAIESLLESLSQSPLAVIFISGDSMLLSNWDLYLMTALLGALGFVIYLRRPHQQVN
;
A
#
# COMPACT_ATOMS: atom_id res chain seq x y z
N MET A 1 22.51 51.66 27.77
CA MET A 1 21.56 50.81 27.00
C MET A 1 21.00 49.76 27.94
N ASN A 2 19.73 49.88 28.30
CA ASN A 2 19.14 49.16 29.45
C ASN A 2 18.67 47.75 29.07
N ARG A 3 18.91 46.81 30.00
CA ARG A 3 18.63 45.37 29.90
C ARG A 3 17.20 45.04 29.43
N LEU A 4 16.22 45.91 29.69
CA LEU A 4 14.84 45.75 29.22
C LEU A 4 14.71 45.91 27.69
N LYS A 5 15.43 46.84 27.07
CA LYS A 5 15.50 46.95 25.61
C LYS A 5 16.22 45.76 25.01
N LEU A 6 17.23 45.21 25.68
CA LEU A 6 17.89 43.97 25.28
C LEU A 6 16.96 42.77 25.37
N TYR A 7 16.14 42.66 26.43
CA TYR A 7 15.16 41.57 26.58
C TYR A 7 13.97 41.69 25.64
N VAL A 8 13.47 42.89 25.36
CA VAL A 8 12.38 43.10 24.39
C VAL A 8 12.88 42.94 22.96
N LEU A 9 14.10 43.40 22.63
CA LEU A 9 14.74 43.04 21.36
C LEU A 9 15.01 41.55 21.29
N LEU A 10 15.48 40.88 22.36
CA LEU A 10 15.65 39.42 22.37
C LEU A 10 14.30 38.71 22.23
N LEU A 11 13.21 39.22 22.79
CA LEU A 11 11.90 38.58 22.70
C LEU A 11 11.27 38.80 21.31
N CYS A 12 11.44 39.98 20.71
CA CYS A 12 11.04 40.27 19.33
C CYS A 12 11.94 39.54 18.31
N PHE A 13 13.24 39.38 18.61
CA PHE A 13 14.19 38.64 17.79
C PHE A 13 13.99 37.14 17.96
N VAL A 14 13.62 36.61 19.13
CA VAL A 14 13.28 35.18 19.32
C VAL A 14 11.92 34.85 18.67
N LEU A 15 10.97 35.80 18.64
CA LEU A 15 9.70 35.63 17.93
C LEU A 15 9.81 35.87 16.41
N SER A 16 10.85 36.54 15.92
CA SER A 16 11.12 36.68 14.48
C SER A 16 12.19 35.72 13.94
N VAL A 17 13.05 35.15 14.79
CA VAL A 17 14.13 34.22 14.41
C VAL A 17 13.74 32.77 14.65
N ALA A 18 12.51 32.50 15.10
CA ALA A 18 11.85 31.23 14.80
C ALA A 18 11.40 31.16 13.33
N ASP A 19 12.27 31.62 12.42
CA ASP A 19 12.20 31.39 10.99
C ASP A 19 12.78 29.99 10.72
N LEU A 20 11.91 29.00 10.58
CA LEU A 20 12.17 27.96 9.60
C LEU A 20 12.11 28.65 8.24
N LYS A 21 13.29 28.94 7.66
CA LYS A 21 13.49 29.55 6.35
C LYS A 21 12.48 29.02 5.31
N GLY A 22 11.42 29.77 5.05
CA GLY A 22 10.74 29.78 3.78
C GLY A 22 11.41 30.84 2.89
N PRO A 23 11.60 30.61 1.60
CA PRO A 23 12.34 31.55 0.76
C PRO A 23 11.52 32.83 0.52
N ASP A 24 12.17 33.98 0.75
CA ASP A 24 11.64 35.30 0.45
C ASP A 24 11.45 35.45 -1.07
N GLY A 25 10.20 35.62 -1.49
CA GLY A 25 9.85 35.88 -2.88
C GLY A 25 10.30 37.27 -3.32
N GLN A 26 11.40 37.34 -4.08
CA GLN A 26 11.72 38.52 -4.88
C GLN A 26 10.87 38.49 -6.16
N LYS A 27 9.88 39.38 -6.22
CA LYS A 27 9.24 39.76 -7.48
C LYS A 27 10.19 40.68 -8.25
N THR A 28 10.74 40.18 -9.36
CA THR A 28 11.28 41.04 -10.41
C THR A 28 10.18 41.29 -11.44
N ASP A 29 9.67 42.52 -11.44
CA ASP A 29 8.82 43.05 -12.50
C ASP A 29 9.65 43.23 -13.78
N GLU A 30 9.55 42.30 -14.73
CA GLU A 30 9.87 42.57 -16.13
C GLU A 30 8.60 42.46 -16.98
N LYS A 31 8.18 43.62 -17.48
CA LYS A 31 7.15 43.75 -18.49
C LYS A 31 7.70 43.23 -19.82
N THR A 32 7.14 42.14 -20.31
CA THR A 32 7.12 41.83 -21.75
C THR A 32 5.70 41.48 -22.17
N GLU A 33 5.11 42.40 -22.93
CA GLU A 33 3.96 42.13 -23.80
C GLU A 33 4.38 41.08 -24.84
N ASN A 34 3.64 39.98 -24.98
CA ASN A 34 2.94 39.63 -26.22
C ASN A 34 2.30 38.22 -26.19
N LYS A 35 1.04 38.22 -26.62
CA LYS A 35 0.30 37.21 -27.39
C LYS A 35 0.04 35.83 -26.78
N GLU A 36 -1.22 35.68 -26.39
CA GLU A 36 -1.96 34.42 -26.33
C GLU A 36 -1.79 33.63 -27.65
N SER A 37 -1.27 32.42 -27.52
CA SER A 37 -1.52 31.32 -28.44
C SER A 37 -1.76 30.07 -27.59
N GLU A 38 -2.95 29.48 -27.72
CA GLU A 38 -3.27 28.15 -27.23
C GLU A 38 -2.28 27.14 -27.86
N GLU A 39 -1.28 26.69 -27.10
CA GLU A 39 -0.45 25.55 -27.47
C GLU A 39 -0.74 24.39 -26.50
N THR A 40 -1.41 23.39 -27.04
CA THR A 40 -1.45 22.03 -26.51
C THR A 40 -0.04 21.49 -26.31
N PRO A 41 0.26 20.71 -25.26
CA PRO A 41 1.60 20.20 -25.04
C PRO A 41 1.99 19.22 -26.16
N VAL A 42 2.99 19.60 -26.95
CA VAL A 42 3.61 18.74 -27.97
C VAL A 42 4.52 17.73 -27.27
N PRO A 43 4.44 16.41 -27.58
CA PRO A 43 5.35 15.41 -27.01
C PRO A 43 6.78 15.64 -27.48
N ASN A 44 7.75 15.25 -26.65
CA ASN A 44 9.18 15.45 -26.88
C ASN A 44 9.70 14.46 -27.95
N THR A 45 9.37 14.69 -29.22
CA THR A 45 9.52 13.76 -30.36
C THR A 45 10.93 13.21 -30.59
N LYS A 46 11.99 13.87 -30.10
CA LYS A 46 13.37 13.40 -30.24
C LYS A 46 13.75 12.28 -29.26
N SER A 47 13.28 12.31 -28.01
CA SER A 47 13.55 11.21 -27.06
C SER A 47 12.79 9.95 -27.44
N ASP A 48 11.61 10.13 -28.03
CA ASP A 48 10.70 9.06 -28.41
C ASP A 48 11.22 8.32 -29.67
N GLN A 49 11.91 9.03 -30.57
CA GLN A 49 12.54 8.43 -31.76
C GLN A 49 13.78 7.59 -31.42
N GLU A 50 14.64 8.05 -30.49
CA GLU A 50 15.80 7.27 -30.03
C GLU A 50 15.36 6.04 -29.23
N THR A 51 14.37 6.19 -28.34
CA THR A 51 13.82 5.05 -27.60
C THR A 51 13.10 4.03 -28.49
N TYR A 52 12.41 4.48 -29.55
CA TYR A 52 11.82 3.58 -30.54
C TYR A 52 12.88 2.80 -31.32
N LYS A 53 13.96 3.47 -31.72
CA LYS A 53 15.08 2.85 -32.42
C LYS A 53 15.77 1.79 -31.55
N ASP A 54 16.05 2.12 -30.29
CA ASP A 54 16.65 1.19 -29.34
C ASP A 54 15.75 -0.04 -29.07
N LEU A 55 14.43 0.17 -28.98
CA LEU A 55 13.45 -0.90 -28.80
C LEU A 55 13.37 -1.82 -30.03
N ASN A 56 13.40 -1.24 -31.23
CA ASN A 56 13.38 -2.00 -32.49
C ASN A 56 14.69 -2.80 -32.68
N ASP A 57 15.83 -2.20 -32.36
CA ASP A 57 17.15 -2.87 -32.42
C ASP A 57 17.25 -4.02 -31.42
N ALA A 58 16.71 -3.86 -30.21
CA ALA A 58 16.64 -4.93 -29.21
C ALA A 58 15.73 -6.08 -29.67
N LEU A 59 14.55 -5.76 -30.23
CA LEU A 59 13.61 -6.77 -30.72
C LEU A 59 14.17 -7.54 -31.92
N ASN A 60 14.89 -6.85 -32.82
CA ASN A 60 15.55 -7.48 -33.96
C ASN A 60 16.68 -8.42 -33.54
N LYS A 61 17.49 -8.04 -32.54
CA LYS A 61 18.53 -8.91 -31.98
C LYS A 61 17.95 -10.19 -31.39
N GLU A 62 16.83 -10.09 -30.68
CA GLU A 62 16.19 -11.25 -30.07
C GLU A 62 15.55 -12.18 -31.12
N ILE A 63 14.91 -11.61 -32.15
CA ILE A 63 14.38 -12.39 -33.29
C ILE A 63 15.51 -13.11 -34.02
N GLN A 64 16.63 -12.42 -34.30
CA GLN A 64 17.79 -13.01 -34.97
C GLN A 64 18.39 -14.15 -34.13
N PHE A 65 18.53 -13.95 -32.82
CA PHE A 65 19.03 -14.97 -31.90
C PHE A 65 18.15 -16.24 -31.91
N LEU A 66 16.82 -16.07 -31.81
CA LEU A 66 15.89 -17.19 -31.84
C LEU A 66 15.87 -17.91 -33.21
N GLN A 67 16.05 -17.18 -34.31
CA GLN A 67 16.19 -17.76 -35.65
C GLN A 67 17.49 -18.55 -35.81
N ASP A 68 18.63 -17.97 -35.44
CA ASP A 68 19.94 -18.61 -35.51
C ASP A 68 19.97 -19.88 -34.64
N TYR A 69 19.38 -19.81 -33.45
CA TYR A 69 19.24 -20.96 -32.55
C TYR A 69 18.33 -22.06 -33.14
N ALA A 70 17.17 -21.68 -33.71
CA ALA A 70 16.28 -22.63 -34.37
C ALA A 70 16.95 -23.30 -35.59
N THR A 71 17.77 -22.56 -36.35
CA THR A 71 18.56 -23.14 -37.45
C THR A 71 19.66 -24.07 -36.94
N ALA A 72 20.34 -23.73 -35.85
CA ALA A 72 21.34 -24.59 -35.23
C ALA A 72 20.74 -25.92 -34.75
N ILE A 73 19.52 -25.90 -34.18
CA ILE A 73 18.80 -27.14 -33.80
C ILE A 73 18.34 -27.93 -35.03
N LYS A 74 17.87 -27.27 -36.09
CA LYS A 74 17.49 -27.95 -37.34
C LYS A 74 18.71 -28.61 -38.00
N ILE A 75 19.88 -27.97 -37.92
CA ILE A 75 21.16 -28.52 -38.40
C ILE A 75 21.62 -29.67 -37.50
N SER A 76 21.48 -29.60 -36.17
CA SER A 76 21.86 -30.70 -35.28
C SER A 76 20.96 -31.93 -35.46
N LYS A 77 19.65 -31.74 -35.72
CA LYS A 77 18.69 -32.82 -36.07
C LYS A 77 19.04 -33.52 -37.40
N ALA A 78 19.84 -32.89 -38.27
CA ALA A 78 20.32 -33.50 -39.50
C ALA A 78 21.55 -34.42 -39.30
N PHE A 79 22.22 -34.33 -38.14
CA PHE A 79 23.43 -35.10 -37.83
C PHE A 79 23.22 -36.25 -36.83
N ASP A 80 22.21 -36.19 -35.95
CA ASP A 80 21.85 -37.29 -35.03
C ASP A 80 20.35 -37.59 -35.10
N GLN A 81 19.99 -38.84 -35.41
CA GLN A 81 18.59 -39.28 -35.57
C GLN A 81 17.88 -39.64 -34.25
N ASP A 82 18.56 -39.59 -33.11
CA ASP A 82 18.05 -40.15 -31.83
C ASP A 82 17.78 -39.11 -30.72
N ILE A 83 17.59 -37.82 -31.05
CA ILE A 83 17.24 -36.79 -30.07
C ILE A 83 15.84 -36.24 -30.38
N GLU A 84 14.92 -36.29 -29.41
CA GLU A 84 13.58 -35.67 -29.47
C GLU A 84 13.55 -34.29 -28.76
N PRO A 85 13.85 -33.17 -29.46
CA PRO A 85 13.60 -31.81 -28.95
C PRO A 85 12.31 -31.19 -29.52
N GLU A 86 11.36 -31.99 -30.01
CA GLU A 86 10.23 -31.52 -30.83
C GLU A 86 9.30 -30.56 -30.07
N ILE A 87 9.20 -30.72 -28.76
CA ILE A 87 8.42 -29.86 -27.86
C ILE A 87 9.09 -28.49 -27.66
N ASP A 88 10.43 -28.43 -27.64
CA ASP A 88 11.19 -27.19 -27.41
C ASP A 88 11.19 -26.30 -28.67
N LEU A 89 11.30 -26.93 -29.85
CA LEU A 89 11.21 -26.23 -31.13
C LEU A 89 9.81 -25.61 -31.36
N GLN A 90 8.73 -26.34 -31.04
CA GLN A 90 7.35 -25.81 -31.16
C GLN A 90 7.08 -24.64 -30.22
N LYS A 91 7.57 -24.71 -28.98
CA LYS A 91 7.42 -23.63 -27.99
C LYS A 91 8.20 -22.38 -28.42
N MET A 92 9.38 -22.58 -29.01
CA MET A 92 10.24 -21.52 -29.54
C MET A 92 9.68 -20.91 -30.84
N GLU A 93 9.15 -21.71 -31.76
CA GLU A 93 8.46 -21.22 -32.96
C GLU A 93 7.22 -20.41 -32.58
N SER A 94 6.49 -20.82 -31.53
CA SER A 94 5.39 -20.02 -30.95
C SER A 94 5.87 -18.71 -30.31
N GLN A 95 7.04 -18.68 -29.65
CA GLN A 95 7.62 -17.45 -29.11
C GLN A 95 8.11 -16.51 -30.21
N LEU A 96 8.73 -17.05 -31.26
CA LEU A 96 9.15 -16.31 -32.45
C LEU A 96 7.94 -15.66 -33.13
N GLU A 97 6.85 -16.41 -33.31
CA GLU A 97 5.61 -15.91 -33.90
C GLU A 97 5.00 -14.79 -33.04
N LYS A 98 5.00 -14.93 -31.71
CA LYS A 98 4.55 -13.87 -30.79
C LYS A 98 5.42 -12.62 -30.87
N LEU A 99 6.73 -12.75 -30.97
CA LEU A 99 7.65 -11.61 -31.09
C LEU A 99 7.51 -10.91 -32.45
N GLN A 100 7.26 -11.66 -33.53
CA GLN A 100 6.96 -11.11 -34.86
C GLN A 100 5.60 -10.38 -34.88
N VAL A 101 4.57 -10.93 -34.23
CA VAL A 101 3.27 -10.26 -34.04
C VAL A 101 3.43 -9.00 -33.18
N LEU A 102 4.28 -9.04 -32.16
CA LEU A 102 4.55 -7.88 -31.32
C LEU A 102 5.28 -6.79 -32.11
N LYS A 103 6.26 -7.15 -32.95
CA LYS A 103 6.94 -6.23 -33.89
C LYS A 103 5.97 -5.56 -34.84
N THR A 104 5.10 -6.35 -35.49
CA THR A 104 4.11 -5.82 -36.46
C THR A 104 3.06 -4.93 -35.78
N SER A 105 2.62 -5.28 -34.58
CA SER A 105 1.75 -4.42 -33.77
C SER A 105 2.46 -3.10 -33.40
N LEU A 106 3.75 -3.15 -33.07
CA LEU A 106 4.53 -1.98 -32.66
C LEU A 106 4.82 -1.02 -33.83
N LEU A 107 5.03 -1.57 -35.04
CA LEU A 107 5.09 -0.83 -36.30
C LEU A 107 3.74 -0.20 -36.66
N SER A 108 2.63 -0.86 -36.36
CA SER A 108 1.28 -0.33 -36.64
C SER A 108 0.86 0.83 -35.73
N THR A 109 1.47 0.95 -34.55
CA THR A 109 1.20 2.02 -33.57
C THR A 109 2.17 3.21 -33.66
N ALA A 110 3.21 3.12 -34.51
CA ALA A 110 4.18 4.18 -34.70
C ALA A 110 3.65 5.24 -35.69
N ASP A 111 4.02 6.51 -35.46
CA ASP A 111 3.66 7.63 -36.33
C ASP A 111 4.15 7.33 -37.78
N PRO A 112 3.33 7.46 -38.83
CA PRO A 112 3.71 7.08 -40.21
C PRO A 112 4.95 7.79 -40.76
N ALA A 113 5.43 8.86 -40.11
CA ALA A 113 6.71 9.49 -40.44
C ALA A 113 7.93 8.61 -40.11
N TRP A 114 7.78 7.55 -39.31
CA TRP A 114 8.86 6.67 -38.85
C TRP A 114 8.94 5.34 -39.61
N THR A 115 8.05 5.11 -40.58
CA THR A 115 7.90 3.83 -41.29
C THR A 115 7.69 4.03 -42.80
N GLU A 116 8.73 4.48 -43.51
CA GLU A 116 8.83 4.35 -44.96
C GLU A 116 9.56 3.04 -45.27
N GLU A 117 8.84 1.92 -45.27
CA GLU A 117 9.06 0.75 -46.14
C GLU A 117 8.04 -0.37 -45.81
N GLU A 118 7.41 -0.87 -46.87
CA GLU A 118 6.58 -2.10 -46.93
C GLU A 118 5.13 -2.04 -46.41
N LYS A 119 4.23 -1.50 -47.27
CA LYS A 119 2.81 -1.89 -47.31
C LYS A 119 2.52 -2.61 -48.62
N GLU A 120 2.51 -3.93 -48.61
CA GLU A 120 1.65 -4.72 -49.50
C GLU A 120 1.29 -6.07 -48.82
N SER A 121 -0.01 -6.39 -48.85
CA SER A 121 -0.67 -7.63 -48.40
C SER A 121 -1.09 -7.76 -46.92
N ALA A 122 -2.29 -7.27 -46.60
CA ALA A 122 -3.18 -7.95 -45.67
C ALA A 122 -4.65 -7.59 -45.99
N GLY A 123 -5.30 -8.48 -46.74
CA GLY A 123 -6.69 -8.36 -47.14
C GLY A 123 -7.67 -8.79 -46.05
N ASN A 124 -8.79 -8.07 -46.02
CA ASN A 124 -10.10 -8.37 -45.43
C ASN A 124 -10.33 -9.78 -44.84
N SER A 125 -10.71 -9.83 -43.56
CA SER A 125 -11.67 -10.83 -43.06
C SER A 125 -12.69 -10.19 -42.10
N LYS A 126 -13.96 -10.40 -42.40
CA LYS A 126 -15.13 -9.95 -41.62
C LYS A 126 -15.30 -10.88 -40.42
N SER A 127 -15.43 -10.31 -39.22
CA SER A 127 -15.77 -11.06 -38.00
C SER A 127 -17.28 -11.17 -37.82
N GLU A 128 -17.81 -12.39 -37.97
CA GLU A 128 -19.16 -12.75 -37.55
C GLU A 128 -19.20 -12.94 -36.02
N LYS A 129 -20.16 -12.27 -35.36
CA LYS A 129 -20.46 -12.47 -33.94
C LYS A 129 -21.24 -13.77 -33.76
N LYS A 130 -20.63 -14.78 -33.11
CA LYS A 130 -21.33 -15.92 -32.52
C LYS A 130 -21.57 -15.65 -31.04
N GLU A 131 -22.82 -15.79 -30.59
CA GLU A 131 -23.18 -15.84 -29.18
C GLU A 131 -22.72 -17.18 -28.60
N PHE A 132 -22.02 -17.14 -27.47
CA PHE A 132 -21.43 -18.32 -26.82
C PHE A 132 -22.29 -18.82 -25.66
N ASN A 133 -22.51 -20.13 -25.62
CA ASN A 133 -23.28 -20.82 -24.59
C ASN A 133 -22.35 -21.17 -23.39
N PRO A 134 -22.63 -20.72 -22.15
CA PRO A 134 -21.70 -20.86 -21.00
C PRO A 134 -21.36 -22.30 -20.57
N GLN A 135 -22.15 -23.30 -20.98
CA GLN A 135 -21.90 -24.71 -20.65
C GLN A 135 -20.82 -25.36 -21.53
N GLU A 136 -20.64 -24.91 -22.77
CA GLU A 136 -19.57 -25.41 -23.64
C GLU A 136 -18.18 -24.99 -23.17
N ILE A 137 -18.08 -23.88 -22.41
CA ILE A 137 -16.83 -23.40 -21.81
C ILE A 137 -16.40 -24.30 -20.64
N LEU A 138 -17.36 -24.82 -19.87
CA LEU A 138 -17.09 -25.72 -18.74
C LEU A 138 -16.66 -27.11 -19.19
N ASP A 139 -17.24 -27.61 -20.30
CA ASP A 139 -16.92 -28.92 -20.86
C ASP A 139 -15.67 -28.88 -21.78
N ALA A 140 -15.29 -27.70 -22.31
CA ALA A 140 -14.08 -27.50 -23.10
C ALA A 140 -12.80 -27.31 -22.26
N LEU A 141 -12.92 -27.19 -20.94
CA LEU A 141 -11.75 -27.22 -20.05
C LEU A 141 -11.27 -28.67 -19.96
N GLN A 142 -10.34 -29.04 -20.86
CA GLN A 142 -9.50 -30.19 -20.61
C GLN A 142 -8.88 -30.04 -19.21
N PRO A 143 -8.83 -31.11 -18.39
CA PRO A 143 -8.06 -31.06 -17.15
C PRO A 143 -6.66 -30.56 -17.50
N LEU A 144 -6.12 -29.60 -16.73
CA LEU A 144 -4.76 -29.15 -16.91
C LEU A 144 -3.89 -30.39 -17.07
N SER A 145 -3.16 -30.47 -18.18
CA SER A 145 -2.11 -31.48 -18.35
C SER A 145 -1.26 -31.45 -17.10
N GLU A 146 -1.20 -32.57 -16.36
CA GLU A 146 -0.36 -32.70 -15.18
C GLU A 146 1.02 -32.16 -15.53
N GLU A 147 1.49 -31.13 -14.79
CA GLU A 147 2.85 -30.64 -14.93
C GLU A 147 3.77 -31.84 -14.76
N LEU A 148 4.46 -32.22 -15.83
CA LEU A 148 5.41 -33.32 -15.82
C LEU A 148 6.52 -32.91 -14.85
N GLU A 149 6.42 -33.32 -13.58
CA GLU A 149 7.45 -33.08 -12.58
C GLU A 149 8.73 -33.73 -13.11
N LEU A 150 9.69 -32.91 -13.57
CA LEU A 150 11.02 -33.36 -13.96
C LEU A 150 11.54 -34.30 -12.88
N GLU A 151 11.99 -35.50 -13.22
CA GLU A 151 12.48 -36.45 -12.22
C GLU A 151 13.71 -35.87 -11.51
N LEU A 152 13.52 -35.38 -10.27
CA LEU A 152 14.62 -34.87 -9.46
C LEU A 152 15.64 -35.99 -9.20
N THR A 153 16.93 -35.68 -9.35
CA THR A 153 18.03 -36.56 -8.93
C THR A 153 17.94 -36.84 -7.42
N ALA A 154 18.55 -37.93 -6.95
CA ALA A 154 18.52 -38.31 -5.53
C ALA A 154 19.00 -37.17 -4.61
N ASP A 155 20.08 -36.49 -5.00
CA ASP A 155 20.62 -35.34 -4.28
C ASP A 155 19.65 -34.14 -4.25
N MET A 156 18.89 -33.94 -5.33
CA MET A 156 17.88 -32.88 -5.44
C MET A 156 16.62 -33.20 -4.63
N LYS A 157 16.25 -34.47 -4.48
CA LYS A 157 15.17 -34.90 -3.59
C LYS A 157 15.54 -34.63 -2.13
N GLU A 158 16.78 -34.89 -1.73
CA GLU A 158 17.26 -34.50 -0.41
C GLU A 158 17.27 -32.99 -0.21
N ALA A 159 17.74 -32.23 -1.21
CA ALA A 159 17.76 -30.76 -1.15
C ALA A 159 16.33 -30.18 -1.04
N LYS A 160 15.35 -30.76 -1.76
CA LYS A 160 13.93 -30.42 -1.66
C LYS A 160 13.40 -30.69 -0.24
N ALA A 161 13.65 -31.88 0.31
CA ALA A 161 13.22 -32.22 1.67
C ALA A 161 13.83 -31.30 2.73
N GLN A 162 15.11 -30.95 2.59
CA GLN A 162 15.79 -29.99 3.46
C GLN A 162 15.17 -28.58 3.34
N TYR A 163 14.89 -28.14 2.12
CA TYR A 163 14.25 -26.86 1.87
C TYR A 163 12.84 -26.79 2.46
N GLU A 164 12.01 -27.81 2.24
CA GLU A 164 10.65 -27.89 2.81
C GLU A 164 10.69 -27.94 4.34
N ALA A 165 11.64 -28.67 4.93
CA ALA A 165 11.87 -28.66 6.36
C ALA A 165 12.29 -27.27 6.87
N ALA A 166 13.07 -26.51 6.10
CA ALA A 166 13.46 -25.15 6.45
C ALA A 166 12.30 -24.15 6.30
N ILE A 167 11.51 -24.23 5.23
CA ILE A 167 10.31 -23.40 5.02
C ILE A 167 9.29 -23.67 6.13
N SER A 168 9.03 -24.93 6.47
CA SER A 168 8.16 -25.26 7.60
C SER A 168 8.69 -24.76 8.94
N LYS A 169 9.99 -24.45 9.08
CA LYS A 169 10.55 -23.76 10.26
C LYS A 169 10.39 -22.25 10.18
N LEU A 170 10.47 -21.65 8.99
CA LEU A 170 10.23 -20.22 8.77
C LEU A 170 8.76 -19.86 8.95
N GLU A 171 7.87 -20.77 8.58
CA GLU A 171 6.41 -20.64 8.79
C GLU A 171 6.01 -20.92 10.25
N ARG A 172 6.95 -21.36 11.11
CA ARG A 172 6.69 -21.48 12.55
C ARG A 172 6.59 -20.11 13.22
N ARG A 173 5.88 -20.16 14.34
CA ARG A 173 5.46 -19.04 15.19
C ARG A 173 6.60 -18.18 15.76
N ALA A 174 7.81 -18.74 15.87
CA ALA A 174 9.06 -18.04 16.20
C ALA A 174 10.16 -18.69 15.36
N PRO A 175 10.40 -18.18 14.14
CA PRO A 175 11.32 -18.83 13.23
C PRO A 175 12.74 -18.64 13.73
N ASP A 176 13.50 -19.73 13.85
CA ASP A 176 14.96 -19.66 13.87
C ASP A 176 15.41 -19.24 12.47
N LEU A 177 15.38 -17.93 12.23
CA LEU A 177 15.64 -17.33 10.92
C LEU A 177 17.03 -17.73 10.43
N VAL A 178 18.04 -17.61 11.30
CA VAL A 178 19.44 -17.92 10.95
C VAL A 178 19.59 -19.42 10.65
N GLY A 179 19.09 -20.29 11.53
CA GLY A 179 19.19 -21.74 11.32
C GLY A 179 18.43 -22.23 10.09
N ALA A 180 17.23 -21.70 9.83
CA ALA A 180 16.44 -22.07 8.66
C ALA A 180 17.05 -21.56 7.35
N ILE A 181 17.56 -20.31 7.33
CA ILE A 181 18.23 -19.76 6.14
C ILE A 181 19.55 -20.49 5.86
N LEU A 182 20.27 -20.95 6.89
CA LEU A 182 21.46 -21.79 6.72
C LEU A 182 21.11 -23.15 6.06
N GLN A 183 19.99 -23.75 6.43
CA GLN A 183 19.49 -24.96 5.75
C GLN A 183 19.09 -24.68 4.30
N ILE A 184 18.46 -23.54 4.03
CA ILE A 184 18.15 -23.09 2.67
C ILE A 184 19.44 -22.88 1.86
N LYS A 185 20.48 -22.31 2.47
CA LYS A 185 21.79 -22.15 1.83
C LYS A 185 22.39 -23.49 1.43
N HIS A 186 22.37 -24.50 2.31
CA HIS A 186 22.84 -25.84 1.95
C HIS A 186 22.04 -26.46 0.79
N ALA A 187 20.72 -26.27 0.75
CA ALA A 187 19.90 -26.72 -0.36
C ALA A 187 20.21 -25.95 -1.67
N ALA A 188 20.51 -24.65 -1.57
CA ALA A 188 20.91 -23.81 -2.70
C ALA A 188 22.28 -24.22 -3.28
N ASP A 189 23.24 -24.55 -2.42
CA ASP A 189 24.58 -25.04 -2.80
C ASP A 189 24.50 -26.37 -3.57
N ARG A 190 23.49 -27.20 -3.27
CA ARG A 190 23.18 -28.44 -4.01
C ARG A 190 22.49 -28.20 -5.36
N GLY A 191 22.19 -26.95 -5.72
CA GLY A 191 21.59 -26.59 -7.00
C GLY A 191 20.06 -26.51 -7.00
N TYR A 192 19.39 -26.62 -5.85
CA TYR A 192 17.93 -26.54 -5.78
C TYR A 192 17.43 -25.11 -6.06
N VAL A 193 16.76 -24.93 -7.20
CA VAL A 193 16.39 -23.61 -7.74
C VAL A 193 15.50 -22.80 -6.77
N PRO A 194 14.42 -23.35 -6.16
CA PRO A 194 13.61 -22.60 -5.20
C PRO A 194 14.41 -22.13 -3.97
N ALA A 195 15.38 -22.92 -3.51
CA ALA A 195 16.28 -22.51 -2.43
C ALA A 195 17.20 -21.37 -2.86
N LYS A 196 17.77 -21.41 -4.08
CA LYS A 196 18.57 -20.31 -4.63
C LYS A 196 17.78 -19.00 -4.69
N ILE A 197 16.53 -19.06 -5.16
CA ILE A 197 15.63 -17.88 -5.24
C ILE A 197 15.36 -17.32 -3.85
N LYS A 198 14.96 -18.19 -2.90
CA LYS A 198 14.67 -17.77 -1.53
C LYS A 198 15.91 -17.13 -0.89
N LEU A 199 17.09 -17.74 -1.09
CA LEU A 199 18.37 -17.22 -0.60
C LEU A 199 18.73 -15.86 -1.23
N ALA A 200 18.52 -15.68 -2.54
CA ALA A 200 18.76 -14.41 -3.22
C ALA A 200 17.88 -13.28 -2.65
N TRP A 201 16.59 -13.54 -2.42
CA TRP A 201 15.72 -12.58 -1.74
C TRP A 201 16.15 -12.33 -0.29
N SER A 202 16.61 -13.35 0.44
CA SER A 202 17.15 -13.17 1.78
C SER A 202 18.41 -12.30 1.80
N TYR A 203 19.28 -12.40 0.79
CA TYR A 203 20.44 -11.50 0.64
C TYR A 203 20.04 -10.05 0.36
N ILE A 204 18.94 -9.80 -0.37
CA ILE A 204 18.39 -8.46 -0.56
C ILE A 204 17.89 -7.90 0.76
N PHE A 205 17.15 -8.70 1.53
CA PHE A 205 16.50 -8.23 2.75
C PHE A 205 17.38 -8.30 4.00
N GLY A 206 18.55 -8.95 3.96
CA GLY A 206 19.35 -9.19 5.17
C GLY A 206 18.68 -10.16 6.17
N GLU A 207 17.79 -11.02 5.70
CA GLU A 207 17.03 -11.94 6.56
C GLU A 207 17.85 -13.21 6.85
N GLY A 208 18.43 -13.31 8.05
CA GLY A 208 19.21 -14.49 8.48
C GLY A 208 20.57 -14.64 7.79
N VAL A 209 20.93 -13.68 6.94
CA VAL A 209 22.22 -13.53 6.26
C VAL A 209 22.58 -12.04 6.23
N GLU A 210 23.85 -11.73 6.09
CA GLU A 210 24.30 -10.34 5.85
C GLU A 210 23.71 -9.82 4.53
N LEU A 211 23.29 -8.56 4.56
CA LEU A 211 22.75 -7.85 3.41
C LEU A 211 23.83 -7.73 2.32
N ASP A 212 23.57 -8.33 1.16
CA ASP A 212 24.50 -8.37 0.02
C ASP A 212 23.72 -8.46 -1.29
N VAL A 213 23.36 -7.30 -1.83
CA VAL A 213 22.55 -7.21 -3.05
C VAL A 213 23.34 -7.69 -4.29
N ASP A 214 24.66 -7.56 -4.30
CA ASP A 214 25.48 -8.01 -5.43
C ASP A 214 25.54 -9.54 -5.53
N LYS A 215 25.60 -10.26 -4.39
CA LYS A 215 25.44 -11.72 -4.39
C LYS A 215 24.06 -12.14 -4.88
N ALA A 216 23.00 -11.45 -4.46
CA ALA A 216 21.65 -11.71 -4.94
C ALA A 216 21.54 -11.52 -6.46
N ARG A 217 22.11 -10.43 -7.00
CA ARG A 217 22.14 -10.16 -8.44
C ARG A 217 22.79 -11.30 -9.22
N LYS A 218 23.97 -11.77 -8.79
CA LYS A 218 24.68 -12.88 -9.45
C LYS A 218 23.86 -14.17 -9.47
N ILE A 219 23.16 -14.47 -8.37
CA ILE A 219 22.27 -15.64 -8.31
C ILE A 219 21.10 -15.47 -9.30
N PHE A 220 20.50 -14.28 -9.40
CA PHE A 220 19.44 -14.04 -10.37
C PHE A 220 19.95 -14.15 -11.81
N GLU A 221 21.12 -13.59 -12.13
CA GLU A 221 21.74 -13.71 -13.45
C GLU A 221 21.95 -15.19 -13.85
N GLU A 222 22.46 -16.03 -12.93
CA GLU A 222 22.60 -17.48 -13.17
C GLU A 222 21.24 -18.18 -13.44
N LEU A 223 20.18 -17.71 -12.78
CA LEU A 223 18.84 -18.29 -12.93
C LEU A 223 18.08 -17.74 -14.15
N LEU A 224 18.45 -16.56 -14.63
CA LEU A 224 17.91 -15.98 -15.88
C LEU A 224 18.31 -16.81 -17.09
N GLU A 225 19.56 -17.31 -17.13
CA GLU A 225 20.02 -18.22 -18.19
C GLU A 225 19.17 -19.50 -18.27
N LYS A 226 18.52 -19.88 -17.15
CA LYS A 226 17.62 -21.04 -17.06
C LYS A 226 16.14 -20.68 -17.26
N GLY A 227 15.83 -19.42 -17.60
CA GLY A 227 14.47 -18.94 -17.85
C GLY A 227 13.58 -18.86 -16.59
N ASN A 228 14.17 -18.67 -15.40
CA ASN A 228 13.39 -18.68 -14.16
C ASN A 228 12.54 -17.41 -13.96
N ALA A 229 11.24 -17.59 -13.71
CA ALA A 229 10.26 -16.51 -13.54
C ALA A 229 10.58 -15.55 -12.39
N GLU A 230 10.95 -16.08 -11.22
CA GLU A 230 11.24 -15.29 -10.03
C GLU A 230 12.57 -14.55 -10.14
N ALA A 231 13.53 -15.09 -10.90
CA ALA A 231 14.77 -14.38 -11.20
C ALA A 231 14.51 -13.14 -12.07
N HIS A 232 13.60 -13.25 -13.06
CA HIS A 232 13.11 -12.07 -13.79
C HIS A 232 12.42 -11.08 -12.85
N ALA A 233 11.60 -11.53 -11.89
CA ALA A 233 10.99 -10.65 -10.91
C ALA A 233 12.01 -9.89 -10.04
N GLY A 234 13.04 -10.59 -9.55
CA GLY A 234 14.14 -10.03 -8.77
C GLY A 234 14.96 -9.00 -9.57
N MET A 235 15.33 -9.32 -10.81
CA MET A 235 16.05 -8.37 -11.67
C MET A 235 15.20 -7.17 -12.07
N GLY A 236 13.90 -7.38 -12.30
CA GLY A 236 12.94 -6.29 -12.51
C GLY A 236 12.92 -5.32 -11.33
N PHE A 237 12.92 -5.84 -10.10
CA PHE A 237 13.03 -5.04 -8.87
C PHE A 237 14.35 -4.25 -8.81
N LEU A 238 15.50 -4.90 -9.02
CA LEU A 238 16.80 -4.23 -8.97
C LEU A 238 16.89 -3.07 -9.98
N TYR A 239 16.42 -3.26 -11.21
CA TYR A 239 16.38 -2.20 -12.24
C TYR A 239 15.36 -1.10 -11.93
N ALA A 240 14.22 -1.44 -11.30
CA ALA A 240 13.18 -0.47 -10.96
C ALA A 240 13.64 0.48 -9.84
N THR A 241 14.31 -0.05 -8.81
CA THR A 241 14.77 0.72 -7.65
C THR A 241 16.17 1.29 -7.81
N GLY A 242 16.95 0.77 -8.76
CA GLY A 242 18.35 1.13 -8.94
C GLY A 242 19.24 0.66 -7.80
N THR A 243 18.95 -0.51 -7.24
CA THR A 243 19.77 -1.13 -6.18
C THR A 243 20.79 -2.06 -6.84
N SER A 244 22.09 -1.84 -6.61
CA SER A 244 23.21 -2.58 -7.26
C SER A 244 23.34 -2.39 -8.79
N VAL A 245 22.29 -1.97 -9.48
CA VAL A 245 22.25 -1.68 -10.93
C VAL A 245 21.74 -0.26 -11.18
N PRO A 246 22.09 0.39 -12.31
CA PRO A 246 21.53 1.69 -12.66
C PRO A 246 20.02 1.60 -12.90
N VAL A 247 19.28 2.65 -12.49
CA VAL A 247 17.82 2.71 -12.67
C VAL A 247 17.47 2.63 -14.16
N SER A 248 16.63 1.67 -14.53
CA SER A 248 16.10 1.54 -15.88
C SER A 248 14.67 0.99 -15.86
N GLN A 249 13.70 1.87 -16.03
CA GLN A 249 12.29 1.48 -16.04
C GLN A 249 11.94 0.59 -17.24
N ALA A 250 12.60 0.80 -18.39
CA ALA A 250 12.40 -0.03 -19.58
C ALA A 250 12.87 -1.47 -19.36
N ARG A 251 14.07 -1.67 -18.80
CA ARG A 251 14.57 -3.02 -18.46
C ARG A 251 13.71 -3.67 -17.37
N ALA A 252 13.36 -2.91 -16.34
CA ALA A 252 12.46 -3.40 -15.29
C ALA A 252 11.15 -3.92 -15.86
N LEU A 253 10.55 -3.17 -16.79
CA LEU A 253 9.32 -3.56 -17.46
C LEU A 253 9.47 -4.87 -18.23
N VAL A 254 10.53 -5.02 -19.04
CA VAL A 254 10.78 -6.26 -19.80
C VAL A 254 10.89 -7.45 -18.85
N HIS A 255 11.70 -7.33 -17.80
CA HIS A 255 11.83 -8.39 -16.79
C HIS A 255 10.49 -8.73 -16.11
N TYR A 256 9.68 -7.74 -15.72
CA TYR A 256 8.36 -8.01 -15.14
C TYR A 256 7.40 -8.65 -16.13
N THR A 257 7.43 -8.30 -17.41
CA THR A 257 6.58 -8.94 -18.42
C THR A 257 6.93 -10.41 -18.61
N ILE A 258 8.21 -10.75 -18.71
CA ILE A 258 8.67 -12.14 -18.84
C ILE A 258 8.33 -12.93 -17.57
N GLY A 259 8.63 -12.37 -16.40
CA GLY A 259 8.30 -12.99 -15.11
C GLY A 259 6.79 -13.22 -14.93
N ALA A 260 5.95 -12.29 -15.38
CA ALA A 260 4.50 -12.40 -15.28
C ALA A 260 3.92 -13.47 -16.20
N ILE A 261 4.46 -13.61 -17.42
CA ILE A 261 4.12 -14.69 -18.36
C ILE A 261 4.52 -16.05 -17.78
N ALA A 262 5.67 -16.11 -17.12
CA ALA A 262 6.18 -17.30 -16.44
C ALA A 262 5.58 -17.53 -15.03
N ASN A 263 4.43 -16.91 -14.71
CA ASN A 263 3.66 -17.11 -13.48
C ASN A 263 4.33 -16.71 -12.15
N SER A 264 5.30 -15.79 -12.16
CA SER A 264 5.77 -15.17 -10.91
C SER A 264 4.69 -14.26 -10.31
N ASP A 265 4.31 -14.50 -9.05
CA ASP A 265 3.30 -13.67 -8.37
C ASP A 265 3.81 -12.25 -8.08
N TYR A 266 5.12 -12.09 -7.86
CA TYR A 266 5.74 -10.79 -7.67
C TYR A 266 5.65 -9.96 -8.96
N ALA A 267 6.08 -10.54 -10.09
CA ALA A 267 6.06 -9.86 -11.38
C ALA A 267 4.63 -9.56 -11.84
N GLN A 268 3.68 -10.48 -11.65
CA GLN A 268 2.27 -10.26 -11.97
C GLN A 268 1.69 -9.08 -11.19
N MET A 269 1.94 -8.99 -9.88
CA MET A 269 1.46 -7.87 -9.07
C MET A 269 2.12 -6.55 -9.45
N ALA A 270 3.45 -6.53 -9.66
CA ALA A 270 4.17 -5.31 -10.02
C ALA A 270 3.72 -4.77 -11.38
N LEU A 271 3.56 -5.65 -12.37
CA LEU A 271 3.07 -5.27 -13.70
C LEU A 271 1.58 -4.85 -13.67
N ALA A 272 0.75 -5.54 -12.89
CA ALA A 272 -0.66 -5.18 -12.73
C ALA A 272 -0.81 -3.79 -12.10
N TYR A 273 -0.02 -3.48 -11.08
CA TYR A 273 0.01 -2.15 -10.47
C TYR A 273 0.43 -1.07 -11.48
N ARG A 274 1.44 -1.33 -12.31
CA ARG A 274 1.89 -0.40 -13.37
C ARG A 274 0.79 -0.12 -14.39
N TYR A 275 0.06 -1.14 -14.84
CA TYR A 275 -1.10 -0.96 -15.72
C TYR A 275 -2.29 -0.27 -15.04
N TRP A 276 -2.49 -0.48 -13.75
CA TRP A 276 -3.58 0.18 -13.00
C TRP A 276 -3.28 1.66 -12.74
N ALA A 277 -2.08 1.96 -12.24
CA ALA A 277 -1.67 3.31 -11.88
C ALA A 277 -1.18 4.16 -13.07
N GLY A 278 -0.93 3.56 -14.23
CA GLY A 278 -0.35 4.26 -15.39
C GLY A 278 1.12 4.64 -15.19
N VAL A 279 1.87 3.86 -14.40
CA VAL A 279 3.30 4.11 -14.14
C VAL A 279 4.10 3.45 -15.25
N THR A 280 4.91 4.22 -15.99
CA THR A 280 5.77 3.77 -17.12
C THR A 280 5.04 3.19 -18.34
N LEU A 281 3.73 2.95 -18.23
CA LEU A 281 2.86 2.39 -19.25
C LEU A 281 1.52 3.13 -19.25
N PRO A 282 0.80 3.18 -20.38
CA PRO A 282 -0.56 3.70 -20.39
C PRO A 282 -1.47 2.84 -19.50
N ALA A 283 -2.34 3.51 -18.75
CA ALA A 283 -3.27 2.83 -17.86
C ALA A 283 -4.20 1.91 -18.67
N SER A 284 -4.29 0.64 -18.28
CA SER A 284 -5.09 -0.38 -18.96
C SER A 284 -5.76 -1.29 -17.95
N CYS A 285 -7.06 -1.08 -17.74
CA CYS A 285 -7.82 -1.81 -16.74
C CYS A 285 -7.90 -3.32 -17.05
N ASP A 286 -8.18 -3.71 -18.29
CA ASP A 286 -8.38 -5.14 -18.63
C ASP A 286 -7.11 -5.96 -18.37
N LYS A 287 -5.94 -5.47 -18.82
CA LYS A 287 -4.64 -6.11 -18.54
C LYS A 287 -4.32 -6.19 -17.05
N ALA A 288 -4.59 -5.12 -16.29
CA ALA A 288 -4.39 -5.13 -14.85
C ALA A 288 -5.31 -6.15 -14.16
N MET A 289 -6.56 -6.23 -14.60
CA MET A 289 -7.56 -7.19 -14.09
C MET A 289 -7.11 -8.62 -14.31
N ASP A 290 -6.67 -8.99 -15.51
CA ASP A 290 -6.25 -10.35 -15.82
C ASP A 290 -5.05 -10.81 -14.97
N LEU A 291 -4.08 -9.93 -14.79
CA LEU A 291 -2.90 -10.20 -13.95
C LEU A 291 -3.27 -10.33 -12.47
N TYR A 292 -4.05 -9.38 -11.93
CA TYR A 292 -4.51 -9.46 -10.55
C TYR A 292 -5.45 -10.65 -10.32
N MET A 293 -6.24 -11.06 -11.30
CA MET A 293 -7.15 -12.19 -11.17
C MET A 293 -6.39 -13.51 -10.98
N LYS A 294 -5.26 -13.71 -11.67
CA LYS A 294 -4.39 -14.87 -11.49
C LYS A 294 -3.82 -14.94 -10.06
N VAL A 295 -3.29 -13.83 -9.58
CA VAL A 295 -2.72 -13.75 -8.22
C VAL A 295 -3.82 -13.89 -7.17
N ALA A 296 -4.96 -13.23 -7.36
CA ALA A 296 -6.09 -13.30 -6.44
C ALA A 296 -6.66 -14.72 -6.34
N HIS A 297 -6.72 -15.47 -7.44
CA HIS A 297 -7.11 -16.88 -7.41
C HIS A 297 -6.14 -17.72 -6.55
N LYS A 298 -4.82 -17.50 -6.68
CA LYS A 298 -3.81 -18.14 -5.83
C LYS A 298 -4.00 -17.79 -4.35
N VAL A 299 -4.24 -16.51 -4.05
CA VAL A 299 -4.50 -16.05 -2.68
C VAL A 299 -5.79 -16.66 -2.13
N ALA A 300 -6.88 -16.63 -2.89
CA ALA A 300 -8.18 -17.17 -2.48
C ALA A 300 -8.10 -18.68 -2.20
N GLY A 301 -7.35 -19.44 -2.99
CA GLY A 301 -7.11 -20.87 -2.75
C GLY A 301 -6.33 -21.19 -1.47
N GLY A 302 -5.55 -20.23 -0.96
CA GLY A 302 -4.79 -20.35 0.29
C GLY A 302 -5.52 -19.88 1.55
N VAL A 303 -6.71 -19.28 1.44
CA VAL A 303 -7.45 -18.77 2.60
C VAL A 303 -8.10 -19.94 3.35
N THR A 304 -7.68 -20.14 4.60
CA THR A 304 -8.32 -21.10 5.52
C THR A 304 -9.56 -20.50 6.17
N LEU A 305 -10.43 -21.35 6.71
CA LEU A 305 -11.60 -20.93 7.49
C LEU A 305 -11.20 -20.08 8.72
N SER A 306 -9.99 -20.25 9.26
CA SER A 306 -9.38 -19.44 10.32
C SER A 306 -8.98 -18.02 9.91
N GLY A 307 -8.93 -17.69 8.62
CA GLY A 307 -8.70 -16.33 8.14
C GLY A 307 -7.23 -15.90 8.01
N GLY A 308 -6.28 -16.85 7.99
CA GLY A 308 -4.84 -16.59 7.82
C GLY A 308 -4.22 -15.74 8.95
N LEU A 309 -2.94 -15.38 8.79
CA LEU A 309 -2.24 -14.47 9.71
C LEU A 309 -2.80 -13.05 9.57
N ALA A 310 -3.20 -12.42 10.67
CA ALA A 310 -3.67 -11.04 10.66
C ALA A 310 -2.50 -10.06 10.51
N VAL A 311 -2.26 -9.60 9.28
CA VAL A 311 -1.22 -8.63 8.99
C VAL A 311 -1.68 -7.22 9.31
N GLN A 312 -0.93 -6.55 10.19
CA GLN A 312 -1.12 -5.14 10.48
C GLN A 312 -0.37 -4.27 9.48
N ARG A 313 -1.06 -3.24 8.98
CA ARG A 313 -0.51 -2.24 8.07
C ARG A 313 -0.21 -0.98 8.87
N VAL A 314 1.02 -0.87 9.37
CA VAL A 314 1.49 0.27 10.17
C VAL A 314 2.14 1.31 9.25
N ARG A 315 1.73 2.58 9.37
CA ARG A 315 2.42 3.68 8.69
C ARG A 315 3.44 4.29 9.65
N LEU A 316 4.68 4.43 9.19
CA LEU A 316 5.76 4.97 10.02
C LEU A 316 5.56 6.46 10.34
N VAL A 317 4.94 7.21 9.43
CA VAL A 317 4.60 8.64 9.64
C VAL A 317 3.70 8.81 10.85
N ASP A 318 2.63 8.01 10.92
CA ASP A 318 1.62 8.10 12.00
C ASP A 318 2.25 7.76 13.37
N GLU A 319 3.15 6.77 13.41
CA GLU A 319 3.87 6.38 14.64
C GLU A 319 4.89 7.44 15.08
N ALA A 320 5.58 8.08 14.13
CA ALA A 320 6.53 9.16 14.41
C ALA A 320 5.85 10.44 14.94
N GLU A 321 4.63 10.71 14.49
CA GLU A 321 3.81 11.86 14.94
C GLU A 321 3.14 11.63 16.31
N GLY A 322 3.44 10.51 16.98
CA GLY A 322 2.90 10.17 18.30
C GLY A 322 1.52 9.49 18.25
N GLY A 323 1.11 8.99 17.08
CA GLY A 323 -0.03 8.09 16.97
C GLY A 323 0.16 6.84 17.80
N THR A 324 -0.93 6.27 18.31
CA THR A 324 -0.90 5.02 19.10
C THR A 324 -0.19 3.93 18.30
N SER A 325 0.94 3.41 18.81
CA SER A 325 1.66 2.33 18.16
C SER A 325 0.73 1.11 18.03
N ALA A 326 0.62 0.54 16.84
CA ALA A 326 -0.29 -0.58 16.58
C ALA A 326 0.10 -1.88 17.33
N LEU A 327 1.26 -1.85 17.98
CA LEU A 327 1.88 -2.92 18.75
C LEU A 327 1.86 -2.55 20.25
N ASP A 328 0.68 -2.35 20.83
CA ASP A 328 0.53 -2.05 22.26
C ASP A 328 0.90 -3.28 23.13
N THR A 329 2.19 -3.48 23.37
CA THR A 329 2.70 -4.49 24.31
C THR A 329 2.07 -4.35 25.68
N ASP A 330 1.94 -3.11 26.15
CA ASP A 330 1.38 -2.76 27.45
C ASP A 330 -0.09 -3.18 27.57
N LEU A 331 -0.86 -3.06 26.48
CA LEU A 331 -2.25 -3.51 26.44
C LEU A 331 -2.35 -5.04 26.55
N ILE A 332 -1.43 -5.76 25.90
CA ILE A 332 -1.39 -7.22 25.94
C ILE A 332 -1.05 -7.70 27.35
N GLU A 333 -0.04 -7.10 27.99
CA GLU A 333 0.33 -7.40 29.38
C GLU A 333 -0.83 -7.12 30.34
N TYR A 334 -1.54 -6.00 30.14
CA TYR A 334 -2.74 -5.68 30.90
C TYR A 334 -3.84 -6.74 30.73
N TYR A 335 -4.11 -7.19 29.51
CA TYR A 335 -5.07 -8.28 29.26
C TYR A 335 -4.62 -9.60 29.88
N GLN A 336 -3.33 -9.93 29.88
CA GLN A 336 -2.80 -11.13 30.54
C GLN A 336 -3.08 -11.10 32.04
N LEU A 337 -2.80 -9.97 32.69
CA LEU A 337 -3.11 -9.78 34.10
C LEU A 337 -4.61 -9.94 34.42
N LEU A 338 -5.49 -9.41 33.56
CA LEU A 338 -6.94 -9.56 33.74
C LEU A 338 -7.40 -11.02 33.54
N ALA A 339 -6.85 -11.71 32.54
CA ALA A 339 -7.18 -13.11 32.28
C ALA A 339 -6.72 -14.02 33.43
N GLU A 340 -5.57 -13.74 34.04
CA GLU A 340 -5.07 -14.42 35.24
C GLU A 340 -5.96 -14.19 36.47
N LYS A 341 -6.54 -12.99 36.61
CA LYS A 341 -7.54 -12.68 37.63
C LYS A 341 -8.90 -13.33 37.38
N GLY A 342 -9.06 -14.04 36.26
CA GLY A 342 -10.28 -14.77 35.90
C GLY A 342 -11.29 -13.96 35.10
N ASP A 343 -10.91 -12.81 34.53
CA ASP A 343 -11.80 -12.09 33.62
C ASP A 343 -12.01 -12.89 32.32
N VAL A 344 -13.25 -13.30 32.10
CA VAL A 344 -13.66 -14.12 30.95
C VAL A 344 -13.52 -13.35 29.64
N GLN A 345 -13.75 -12.03 29.64
CA GLN A 345 -13.62 -11.23 28.42
C GLN A 345 -12.16 -11.08 28.01
N ALA A 346 -11.26 -10.82 28.96
CA ALA A 346 -9.82 -10.84 28.70
C ALA A 346 -9.33 -12.21 28.21
N GLN A 347 -9.81 -13.32 28.80
CA GLN A 347 -9.50 -14.68 28.31
C GLN A 347 -9.94 -14.88 26.85
N VAL A 348 -11.17 -14.49 26.50
CA VAL A 348 -11.64 -14.59 25.11
C VAL A 348 -10.84 -13.68 24.18
N GLY A 349 -10.54 -12.45 24.60
CA GLY A 349 -9.77 -11.49 23.82
C GLY A 349 -8.35 -11.98 23.52
N LEU A 350 -7.62 -12.47 24.54
CA LEU A 350 -6.30 -13.07 24.35
C LEU A 350 -6.36 -14.37 23.54
N GLY A 351 -7.40 -15.20 23.77
CA GLY A 351 -7.63 -16.39 22.97
C GLY A 351 -7.78 -16.05 21.49
N GLN A 352 -8.56 -15.02 21.16
CA GLN A 352 -8.72 -14.52 19.79
C GLN A 352 -7.41 -13.96 19.23
N LEU A 353 -6.69 -13.17 20.02
CA LEU A 353 -5.42 -12.56 19.62
C LEU A 353 -4.37 -13.62 19.27
N HIS A 354 -4.24 -14.66 20.09
CA HIS A 354 -3.38 -15.82 19.81
C HIS A 354 -3.94 -16.70 18.68
N PHE A 355 -5.24 -16.73 18.45
CA PHE A 355 -5.84 -17.51 17.36
C PHE A 355 -5.60 -16.88 15.99
N THR A 356 -5.73 -15.55 15.86
CA THR A 356 -5.56 -14.84 14.57
C THR A 356 -4.13 -14.34 14.35
N GLY A 357 -3.36 -14.12 15.41
CA GLY A 357 -2.01 -13.54 15.36
C GLY A 357 -2.01 -12.09 14.87
N GLY A 358 -2.06 -11.12 15.79
CA GLY A 358 -2.08 -9.69 15.49
C GLY A 358 -1.64 -8.83 16.68
N ARG A 359 -1.46 -7.52 16.49
CA ARG A 359 -0.91 -6.57 17.50
C ARG A 359 0.46 -6.99 18.04
N GLY A 360 1.31 -7.54 17.19
CA GLY A 360 2.62 -8.04 17.61
C GLY A 360 2.60 -9.36 18.38
N VAL A 361 1.41 -9.96 18.60
CA VAL A 361 1.29 -11.29 19.20
C VAL A 361 1.37 -12.35 18.11
N THR A 362 2.27 -13.31 18.31
CA THR A 362 2.39 -14.46 17.44
C THR A 362 1.19 -15.40 17.59
N LEU A 363 0.74 -15.95 16.46
CA LEU A 363 -0.32 -16.95 16.42
C LEU A 363 0.12 -18.16 17.25
N ASP A 364 -0.65 -18.53 18.29
CA ASP A 364 -0.38 -19.68 19.14
C ASP A 364 -1.69 -20.41 19.51
N LEU A 365 -2.00 -21.46 18.75
CA LEU A 365 -3.21 -22.26 18.96
C LEU A 365 -3.25 -22.95 20.33
N ASN A 366 -2.12 -23.26 20.96
CA ASN A 366 -2.12 -23.93 22.26
C ASN A 366 -2.48 -22.95 23.37
N LYS A 367 -1.94 -21.72 23.32
CA LYS A 367 -2.36 -20.64 24.21
C LYS A 367 -3.81 -20.25 23.96
N ALA A 368 -4.22 -20.15 22.69
CA ALA A 368 -5.61 -19.89 22.34
C ALA A 368 -6.56 -20.97 22.92
N LEU A 369 -6.22 -22.25 22.76
CA LEU A 369 -6.94 -23.36 23.39
C LEU A 369 -7.00 -23.23 24.90
N HIS A 370 -5.88 -22.91 25.55
CA HIS A 370 -5.83 -22.73 27.00
C HIS A 370 -6.80 -21.63 27.46
N TYR A 371 -6.74 -20.44 26.87
CA TYR A 371 -7.65 -19.34 27.26
C TYR A 371 -9.11 -19.63 26.90
N PHE A 372 -9.38 -20.20 25.73
CA PHE A 372 -10.75 -20.56 25.34
C PHE A 372 -11.32 -21.69 26.19
N THR A 373 -10.52 -22.67 26.63
CA THR A 373 -11.02 -23.72 27.54
C THR A 373 -11.34 -23.16 28.93
N GLN A 374 -10.56 -22.20 29.43
CA GLN A 374 -10.87 -21.48 30.68
C GLN A 374 -12.19 -20.70 30.55
N ALA A 375 -12.35 -19.91 29.49
CA ALA A 375 -13.56 -19.15 29.24
C ALA A 375 -14.79 -20.05 28.92
N ALA A 376 -14.58 -21.20 28.28
CA ALA A 376 -15.67 -22.14 28.01
C ALA A 376 -16.17 -22.84 29.28
N LYS A 377 -15.30 -23.08 30.28
CA LYS A 377 -15.69 -23.63 31.59
C LYS A 377 -16.62 -22.70 32.36
N THR A 378 -16.45 -21.38 32.19
CA THR A 378 -17.36 -20.37 32.77
C THR A 378 -18.64 -20.17 31.96
N GLY A 379 -18.83 -20.92 30.88
CA GLY A 379 -20.04 -20.90 30.06
C GLY A 379 -20.03 -19.86 28.92
N ASN A 380 -18.87 -19.29 28.56
CA ASN A 380 -18.81 -18.31 27.48
C ASN A 380 -19.12 -18.92 26.10
N ALA A 381 -20.10 -18.35 25.40
CA ALA A 381 -20.55 -18.85 24.10
C ALA A 381 -19.53 -18.64 22.97
N VAL A 382 -18.80 -17.53 22.99
CA VAL A 382 -17.76 -17.20 22.00
C VAL A 382 -16.58 -18.17 22.12
N ALA A 383 -16.13 -18.43 23.35
CA ALA A 383 -15.08 -19.41 23.63
C ALA A 383 -15.45 -20.81 23.13
N ASN A 384 -16.68 -21.27 23.41
CA ASN A 384 -17.19 -22.54 22.88
C ASN A 384 -17.16 -22.57 21.33
N ALA A 385 -17.52 -21.47 20.66
CA ALA A 385 -17.49 -21.43 19.21
C ALA A 385 -16.07 -21.50 18.63
N PHE A 386 -15.10 -20.78 19.22
CA PHE A 386 -13.69 -20.85 18.79
C PHE A 386 -13.05 -22.21 19.10
N LEU A 387 -13.39 -22.87 20.22
CA LEU A 387 -12.98 -24.26 20.45
C LEU A 387 -13.52 -25.19 19.37
N GLY A 388 -14.80 -25.03 19.00
CA GLY A 388 -15.39 -25.78 17.89
C GLY A 388 -14.60 -25.59 16.60
N LYS A 389 -14.18 -24.36 16.29
CA LYS A 389 -13.37 -24.04 15.12
C LYS A 389 -11.98 -24.70 15.16
N ILE A 390 -11.30 -24.62 16.30
CA ILE A 390 -9.98 -25.25 16.48
C ILE A 390 -10.05 -26.77 16.29
N TYR A 391 -11.07 -27.44 16.86
CA TYR A 391 -11.23 -28.89 16.67
C TYR A 391 -11.70 -29.27 15.27
N LEU A 392 -12.44 -28.41 14.56
CA LEU A 392 -12.89 -28.66 13.18
C LEU A 392 -11.73 -28.59 12.17
N GLU A 393 -10.83 -27.64 12.34
CA GLU A 393 -9.67 -27.44 11.46
C GLU A 393 -8.47 -28.30 11.86
N GLY A 394 -8.27 -28.51 13.16
CA GLY A 394 -7.01 -29.04 13.70
C GLY A 394 -5.88 -28.00 13.64
N GLY A 395 -4.66 -28.43 13.92
CA GLY A 395 -3.47 -27.59 13.82
C GLY A 395 -2.21 -28.27 14.37
N ASP A 396 -1.12 -27.52 14.50
CA ASP A 396 0.14 -28.02 15.07
C ASP A 396 -0.06 -28.61 16.47
N GLY A 397 0.04 -29.95 16.55
CA GLY A 397 -0.15 -30.71 17.79
C GLY A 397 -1.61 -30.97 18.20
N ILE A 398 -2.59 -30.52 17.41
CA ILE A 398 -4.03 -30.69 17.70
C ILE A 398 -4.68 -31.45 16.54
N LYS A 399 -5.11 -32.69 16.80
CA LYS A 399 -5.80 -33.49 15.79
C LYS A 399 -7.21 -32.97 15.58
N ALA A 400 -7.62 -32.83 14.32
CA ALA A 400 -8.99 -32.50 13.97
C ALA A 400 -9.95 -33.60 14.45
N ASP A 401 -11.02 -33.18 15.11
CA ASP A 401 -12.05 -34.05 15.65
C ASP A 401 -13.42 -33.40 15.44
N ASN A 402 -14.13 -33.93 14.44
CA ASN A 402 -15.43 -33.41 14.04
C ASN A 402 -16.50 -33.61 15.13
N GLU A 403 -16.41 -34.64 15.96
CA GLU A 403 -17.44 -34.90 16.97
C GLU A 403 -17.33 -33.90 18.13
N THR A 404 -16.11 -33.66 18.62
CA THR A 404 -15.89 -32.61 19.62
C THR A 404 -16.18 -31.22 19.08
N ALA A 405 -15.80 -30.93 17.83
CA ALA A 405 -16.17 -29.69 17.16
C ALA A 405 -17.70 -29.49 17.15
N MET A 406 -18.46 -30.52 16.75
CA MET A 406 -19.92 -30.47 16.73
C MET A 406 -20.50 -30.16 18.11
N ARG A 407 -19.97 -30.81 19.16
CA ARG A 407 -20.44 -30.62 20.54
C ARG A 407 -20.25 -29.17 20.99
N TYR A 408 -19.09 -28.58 20.70
CA TYR A 408 -18.80 -27.20 21.06
C TYR A 408 -19.61 -26.20 20.23
N PHE A 409 -19.76 -26.41 18.93
CA PHE A 409 -20.61 -25.56 18.09
C PHE A 409 -22.08 -25.63 18.48
N ARG A 410 -22.60 -26.82 18.84
CA ARG A 410 -23.97 -26.97 19.35
C ARG A 410 -24.19 -26.17 20.63
N LYS A 411 -23.27 -26.28 21.61
CA LYS A 411 -23.31 -25.47 22.84
C LYS A 411 -23.32 -23.97 22.55
N ALA A 412 -22.47 -23.52 21.64
CA ALA A 412 -22.42 -22.12 21.25
C ALA A 412 -23.72 -21.67 20.54
N ALA A 413 -24.24 -22.47 19.62
CA ALA A 413 -25.47 -22.17 18.88
C ALA A 413 -26.72 -22.16 19.78
N GLU A 414 -26.79 -23.03 20.79
CA GLU A 414 -27.84 -23.03 21.83
C GLU A 414 -27.83 -21.72 22.64
N MET A 415 -26.65 -21.14 22.86
CA MET A 415 -26.48 -19.80 23.45
C MET A 415 -26.65 -18.66 22.43
N ASN A 416 -27.25 -18.95 21.27
CA ASN A 416 -27.47 -18.01 20.17
C ASN A 416 -26.21 -17.34 19.61
N ASN A 417 -25.04 -17.97 19.75
CA ASN A 417 -23.79 -17.40 19.21
C ASN A 417 -23.70 -17.62 17.68
N PRO A 418 -23.43 -16.55 16.89
CA PRO A 418 -23.46 -16.64 15.44
C PRO A 418 -22.25 -17.39 14.85
N ILE A 419 -21.10 -17.40 15.55
CA ILE A 419 -19.93 -18.18 15.15
C ILE A 419 -20.28 -19.67 15.26
N GLY A 420 -20.90 -20.09 16.37
CA GLY A 420 -21.40 -21.45 16.58
C GLY A 420 -22.42 -21.88 15.53
N GLN A 421 -23.39 -21.01 15.22
CA GLN A 421 -24.37 -21.25 14.16
C GLN A 421 -23.69 -21.41 12.79
N SER A 422 -22.75 -20.52 12.43
CA SER A 422 -22.02 -20.65 11.17
C SER A 422 -21.18 -21.93 11.10
N GLY A 423 -20.55 -22.33 12.21
CA GLY A 423 -19.80 -23.58 12.31
C GLY A 423 -20.67 -24.81 12.06
N LEU A 424 -21.87 -24.87 12.66
CA LEU A 424 -22.85 -25.93 12.36
C LEU A 424 -23.28 -25.91 10.89
N GLY A 425 -23.48 -24.71 10.32
CA GLY A 425 -23.78 -24.55 8.90
C GLY A 425 -22.70 -25.16 8.00
N VAL A 426 -21.42 -24.89 8.30
CA VAL A 426 -20.28 -25.47 7.56
C VAL A 426 -20.24 -26.99 7.68
N MET A 427 -20.49 -27.53 8.89
CA MET A 427 -20.52 -28.98 9.11
C MET A 427 -21.60 -29.66 8.28
N HIS A 428 -22.82 -29.10 8.24
CA HIS A 428 -23.93 -29.59 7.43
C HIS A 428 -23.71 -29.41 5.92
N LEU A 429 -23.07 -28.32 5.50
CA LEU A 429 -22.78 -28.08 4.08
C LEU A 429 -21.72 -29.06 3.55
N GLN A 430 -20.63 -29.26 4.30
CA GLN A 430 -19.51 -30.09 3.89
C GLN A 430 -19.68 -31.58 4.24
N GLY A 431 -20.60 -31.90 5.15
CA GLY A 431 -20.80 -33.27 5.65
C GLY A 431 -19.74 -33.72 6.65
N ARG A 432 -19.17 -32.81 7.44
CA ARG A 432 -18.14 -33.12 8.45
C ARG A 432 -18.82 -33.55 9.76
N GLY A 433 -18.75 -34.83 10.10
CA GLY A 433 -19.37 -35.39 11.32
C GLY A 433 -20.90 -35.48 11.29
N VAL A 434 -21.55 -34.98 10.23
CA VAL A 434 -23.00 -35.05 9.97
C VAL A 434 -23.25 -35.34 8.49
N PRO A 435 -24.42 -35.91 8.13
CA PRO A 435 -24.80 -36.02 6.72
C PRO A 435 -24.93 -34.64 6.07
N LYS A 436 -24.59 -34.57 4.78
CA LYS A 436 -24.73 -33.34 4.00
C LYS A 436 -26.20 -32.93 3.92
N ASP A 437 -26.51 -31.76 4.43
CA ASP A 437 -27.84 -31.17 4.39
C ASP A 437 -27.73 -29.67 4.09
N PRO A 438 -27.84 -29.28 2.81
CA PRO A 438 -27.73 -27.87 2.44
C PRO A 438 -28.93 -27.04 2.94
N ALA A 439 -30.10 -27.64 3.21
CA ALA A 439 -31.24 -26.90 3.74
C ALA A 439 -31.03 -26.53 5.21
N ALA A 440 -30.50 -27.46 6.02
CA ALA A 440 -30.09 -27.17 7.39
C ALA A 440 -28.96 -26.14 7.41
N ALA A 441 -27.97 -26.26 6.52
CA ALA A 441 -26.87 -25.31 6.41
C ALA A 441 -27.38 -23.88 6.13
N LEU A 442 -28.32 -23.72 5.18
CA LEU A 442 -28.94 -22.43 4.88
C LEU A 442 -29.59 -21.82 6.12
N LYS A 443 -30.33 -22.60 6.90
CA LYS A 443 -31.00 -22.12 8.11
C LYS A 443 -30.00 -21.56 9.11
N TYR A 444 -28.92 -22.30 9.36
CA TYR A 444 -27.87 -21.88 10.29
C TYR A 444 -27.10 -20.66 9.79
N PHE A 445 -26.77 -20.59 8.49
CA PHE A 445 -26.11 -19.42 7.92
C PHE A 445 -27.01 -18.19 7.91
N ALA A 446 -28.31 -18.34 7.66
CA ALA A 446 -29.29 -17.26 7.77
C ALA A 446 -29.36 -16.69 9.18
N MET A 447 -29.37 -17.56 10.20
CA MET A 447 -29.35 -17.13 11.61
C MET A 447 -28.07 -16.34 11.93
N ALA A 448 -26.91 -16.83 11.50
CA ALA A 448 -25.64 -16.13 11.71
C ALA A 448 -25.55 -14.79 10.95
N ALA A 449 -25.98 -14.76 9.69
CA ALA A 449 -25.94 -13.57 8.85
C ALA A 449 -26.89 -12.46 9.34
N ASN A 450 -28.06 -12.83 9.88
CA ASN A 450 -29.00 -11.89 10.49
C ASN A 450 -28.43 -11.21 11.75
N GLN A 451 -27.46 -11.85 12.42
CA GLN A 451 -26.70 -11.27 13.52
C GLN A 451 -25.47 -10.46 13.05
N GLY A 452 -25.29 -10.28 11.74
CA GLY A 452 -24.16 -9.55 11.18
C GLY A 452 -22.85 -10.34 11.11
N TRP A 453 -22.88 -11.67 11.30
CA TRP A 453 -21.66 -12.47 11.26
C TRP A 453 -21.17 -12.71 9.83
N VAL A 454 -19.92 -12.35 9.60
CA VAL A 454 -19.26 -12.27 8.30
C VAL A 454 -19.24 -13.62 7.58
N GLU A 455 -18.82 -14.69 8.26
CA GLU A 455 -18.78 -16.03 7.64
C GLU A 455 -20.18 -16.50 7.26
N GLY A 456 -21.20 -16.19 8.07
CA GLY A 456 -22.59 -16.52 7.75
C GLY A 456 -23.03 -15.83 6.46
N GLN A 457 -22.71 -14.54 6.31
CA GLN A 457 -22.99 -13.77 5.09
C GLN A 457 -22.22 -14.34 3.89
N LEU A 458 -20.93 -14.64 4.04
CA LEU A 458 -20.10 -15.23 2.99
C LEU A 458 -20.69 -16.54 2.47
N HIS A 459 -21.03 -17.47 3.37
CA HIS A 459 -21.58 -18.78 3.01
C HIS A 459 -22.97 -18.67 2.37
N LEU A 460 -23.82 -17.73 2.81
CA LEU A 460 -25.06 -17.43 2.09
C LEU A 460 -24.78 -16.92 0.68
N GLY A 461 -23.80 -16.00 0.53
CA GLY A 461 -23.35 -15.52 -0.77
C GLY A 461 -22.97 -16.68 -1.70
N PHE A 462 -22.18 -17.64 -1.19
CA PHE A 462 -21.82 -18.85 -1.92
C PHE A 462 -23.02 -19.73 -2.31
N MET A 463 -23.96 -19.94 -1.39
CA MET A 463 -25.14 -20.75 -1.67
C MET A 463 -26.00 -20.12 -2.77
N TYR A 464 -26.23 -18.81 -2.75
CA TYR A 464 -26.99 -18.12 -3.79
C TYR A 464 -26.21 -17.99 -5.10
N PHE A 465 -24.88 -17.84 -5.05
CA PHE A 465 -24.01 -17.78 -6.22
C PHE A 465 -23.97 -19.12 -6.97
N GLY A 466 -23.75 -20.21 -6.25
CA GLY A 466 -23.64 -21.56 -6.80
C GLY A 466 -24.98 -22.30 -6.97
N GLY A 467 -26.06 -21.82 -6.36
CA GLY A 467 -27.35 -22.53 -6.35
C GLY A 467 -27.35 -23.79 -5.46
N ILE A 468 -26.59 -23.78 -4.36
CA ILE A 468 -26.45 -24.93 -3.46
C ILE A 468 -27.61 -24.93 -2.45
N GLY A 469 -28.55 -25.87 -2.58
CA GLY A 469 -29.73 -25.94 -1.71
C GLY A 469 -30.75 -24.81 -1.89
N VAL A 470 -30.49 -23.87 -2.81
CA VAL A 470 -31.36 -22.76 -3.20
C VAL A 470 -31.32 -22.52 -4.69
N ARG A 471 -32.33 -21.84 -5.22
CA ARG A 471 -32.28 -21.31 -6.58
C ARG A 471 -31.18 -20.26 -6.68
N ARG A 472 -30.37 -20.35 -7.73
CA ARG A 472 -29.31 -19.37 -8.02
C ARG A 472 -29.89 -17.96 -8.14
N ASP A 473 -29.34 -17.03 -7.38
CA ASP A 473 -29.72 -15.61 -7.39
C ASP A 473 -28.49 -14.73 -7.20
N PHE A 474 -27.99 -14.16 -8.30
CA PHE A 474 -26.81 -13.30 -8.27
C PHE A 474 -27.04 -11.96 -7.56
N LYS A 475 -28.29 -11.46 -7.48
CA LYS A 475 -28.56 -10.21 -6.77
C LYS A 475 -28.42 -10.41 -5.27
N LEU A 476 -28.98 -11.51 -4.76
CA LEU A 476 -28.81 -11.88 -3.35
C LEU A 476 -27.35 -12.25 -3.04
N ALA A 477 -26.67 -12.97 -3.94
CA ALA A 477 -25.25 -13.26 -3.77
C ALA A 477 -24.42 -11.98 -3.65
N ASN A 478 -24.65 -11.00 -4.55
CA ASN A 478 -23.95 -9.72 -4.50
C ASN A 478 -24.22 -8.99 -3.17
N LYS A 479 -25.47 -8.94 -2.72
CA LYS A 479 -25.84 -8.33 -1.44
C LYS A 479 -25.05 -8.94 -0.28
N TYR A 480 -25.01 -10.27 -0.18
CA TYR A 480 -24.32 -10.94 0.92
C TYR A 480 -22.79 -10.83 0.82
N PHE A 481 -22.22 -10.91 -0.38
CA PHE A 481 -20.79 -10.66 -0.57
C PHE A 481 -20.41 -9.21 -0.28
N SER A 482 -21.25 -8.22 -0.61
CA SER A 482 -21.02 -6.82 -0.25
C SER A 482 -21.02 -6.60 1.26
N LEU A 483 -21.93 -7.26 2.00
CA LEU A 483 -21.95 -7.19 3.47
C LEU A 483 -20.68 -7.83 4.06
N ALA A 484 -20.30 -9.01 3.58
CA ALA A 484 -19.08 -9.67 4.02
C ALA A 484 -17.81 -8.89 3.62
N SER A 485 -17.79 -8.22 2.47
CA SER A 485 -16.63 -7.43 2.02
C SER A 485 -16.43 -6.17 2.86
N GLN A 486 -17.49 -5.55 3.40
CA GLN A 486 -17.38 -4.39 4.30
C GLN A 486 -16.61 -4.73 5.58
N SER A 487 -16.67 -5.98 6.03
CA SER A 487 -15.87 -6.47 7.15
C SER A 487 -14.42 -6.85 6.77
N GLY A 488 -14.07 -6.77 5.47
CA GLY A 488 -12.73 -7.05 4.96
C GLY A 488 -12.45 -8.52 4.62
N HIS A 489 -13.47 -9.38 4.54
CA HIS A 489 -13.28 -10.81 4.24
C HIS A 489 -12.73 -11.03 2.81
N VAL A 490 -11.61 -11.75 2.71
CA VAL A 490 -10.84 -11.91 1.47
C VAL A 490 -11.64 -12.63 0.38
N LEU A 491 -12.27 -13.77 0.71
CA LEU A 491 -13.07 -14.52 -0.26
C LEU A 491 -14.29 -13.74 -0.74
N ALA A 492 -14.92 -12.92 0.11
CA ALA A 492 -16.04 -12.10 -0.29
C ALA A 492 -15.61 -11.05 -1.32
N LEU A 493 -14.48 -10.36 -1.05
CA LEU A 493 -13.87 -9.42 -1.99
C LEU A 493 -13.55 -10.09 -3.32
N TYR A 494 -12.98 -11.30 -3.29
CA TYR A 494 -12.65 -12.07 -4.49
C TYR A 494 -13.88 -12.40 -5.34
N HIS A 495 -14.92 -12.97 -4.74
CA HIS A 495 -16.15 -13.31 -5.48
C HIS A 495 -16.90 -12.08 -5.97
N LEU A 496 -16.93 -11.01 -5.17
CA LEU A 496 -17.51 -9.74 -5.60
C LEU A 496 -16.73 -9.17 -6.80
N ALA A 497 -15.41 -9.25 -6.79
CA ALA A 497 -14.59 -8.84 -7.94
C ALA A 497 -14.89 -9.66 -9.20
N LEU A 498 -15.03 -10.98 -9.09
CA LEU A 498 -15.43 -11.84 -10.21
C LEU A 498 -16.81 -11.46 -10.75
N MET A 499 -17.76 -11.15 -9.87
CA MET A 499 -19.09 -10.70 -10.27
C MET A 499 -19.05 -9.36 -11.03
N HIS A 500 -18.21 -8.41 -10.61
CA HIS A 500 -18.02 -7.15 -11.34
C HIS A 500 -17.24 -7.32 -12.66
N ALA A 501 -16.27 -8.23 -12.72
CA ALA A 501 -15.51 -8.53 -13.92
C ALA A 501 -16.40 -9.16 -15.01
N GLN A 502 -17.27 -10.09 -14.61
CA GLN A 502 -18.15 -10.83 -15.52
C GLN A 502 -19.51 -10.15 -15.74
N GLY A 503 -19.93 -9.24 -14.86
CA GLY A 503 -21.27 -8.63 -14.90
C GLY A 503 -22.38 -9.55 -14.36
N LEU A 504 -22.07 -10.39 -13.36
CA LEU A 504 -23.04 -11.31 -12.75
C LEU A 504 -23.82 -10.60 -11.64
N GLY A 505 -25.11 -10.31 -11.86
CA GLY A 505 -25.98 -9.66 -10.87
C GLY A 505 -25.74 -8.15 -10.68
N VAL A 506 -24.71 -7.60 -11.34
CA VAL A 506 -24.34 -6.19 -11.41
C VAL A 506 -23.86 -5.84 -12.81
N MET A 507 -23.81 -4.55 -13.15
CA MET A 507 -23.19 -4.10 -14.40
C MET A 507 -21.70 -4.39 -14.37
N ARG A 508 -21.15 -4.88 -15.50
CA ARG A 508 -19.72 -5.10 -15.65
C ARG A 508 -18.97 -3.80 -15.42
N SER A 509 -17.98 -3.84 -14.53
CA SER A 509 -17.13 -2.70 -14.21
C SER A 509 -15.72 -3.19 -13.91
N CYS A 510 -14.80 -2.86 -14.83
CA CYS A 510 -13.41 -3.26 -14.70
C CYS A 510 -12.72 -2.54 -13.54
N ALA A 511 -12.94 -1.22 -13.40
CA ALA A 511 -12.27 -0.42 -12.37
C ALA A 511 -12.54 -0.95 -10.96
N THR A 512 -13.81 -1.18 -10.63
CA THR A 512 -14.19 -1.77 -9.33
C THR A 512 -13.65 -3.19 -9.17
N ALA A 513 -13.64 -4.01 -10.23
CA ALA A 513 -13.09 -5.35 -10.16
C ALA A 513 -11.58 -5.33 -9.84
N VAL A 514 -10.81 -4.47 -10.50
CA VAL A 514 -9.36 -4.32 -10.27
C VAL A 514 -9.08 -3.85 -8.84
N GLU A 515 -9.81 -2.87 -8.32
CA GLU A 515 -9.63 -2.39 -6.95
C GLU A 515 -9.89 -3.49 -5.91
N LEU A 516 -10.92 -4.31 -6.12
CA LEU A 516 -11.24 -5.44 -5.25
C LEU A 516 -10.20 -6.56 -5.36
N LEU A 517 -9.76 -6.90 -6.58
CA LEU A 517 -8.71 -7.90 -6.79
C LEU A 517 -7.38 -7.44 -6.19
N LYS A 518 -7.02 -6.16 -6.34
CA LYS A 518 -5.84 -5.56 -5.70
C LYS A 518 -5.92 -5.73 -4.19
N ASN A 519 -7.07 -5.40 -3.58
CA ASN A 519 -7.32 -5.62 -2.15
C ASN A 519 -7.15 -7.08 -1.71
N VAL A 520 -7.53 -8.05 -2.55
CA VAL A 520 -7.33 -9.48 -2.28
C VAL A 520 -5.84 -9.84 -2.38
N CYS A 521 -5.15 -9.40 -3.43
CA CYS A 521 -3.73 -9.67 -3.63
C CYS A 521 -2.87 -9.08 -2.50
N GLU A 522 -3.21 -7.91 -1.98
CA GLU A 522 -2.52 -7.29 -0.84
C GLU A 522 -2.68 -8.05 0.49
N ARG A 523 -3.54 -9.07 0.55
CA ARG A 523 -3.74 -9.94 1.72
C ARG A 523 -3.10 -11.32 1.54
N GLY A 524 -2.32 -11.51 0.48
CA GLY A 524 -1.53 -12.73 0.25
C GLY A 524 -0.39 -12.89 1.26
N PRO A 525 0.28 -14.06 1.30
CA PRO A 525 1.28 -14.39 2.33
C PRO A 525 2.45 -13.40 2.40
N TRP A 526 2.80 -12.76 1.29
CA TRP A 526 3.83 -11.71 1.23
C TRP A 526 3.50 -10.47 2.07
N SER A 527 2.23 -10.23 2.44
CA SER A 527 1.86 -9.09 3.27
C SER A 527 2.49 -9.16 4.66
N SER A 528 2.78 -10.37 5.16
CA SER A 528 3.51 -10.58 6.42
C SER A 528 4.85 -9.85 6.48
N ARG A 529 5.48 -9.58 5.32
CA ARG A 529 6.71 -8.79 5.22
C ARG A 529 6.57 -7.34 5.67
N LEU A 530 5.36 -6.77 5.67
CA LEU A 530 5.14 -5.43 6.26
C LEU A 530 5.54 -5.41 7.74
N MET A 531 5.26 -6.49 8.47
CA MET A 531 5.62 -6.61 9.88
C MET A 531 7.12 -6.87 10.05
N LEU A 532 7.74 -7.65 9.16
CA LEU A 532 9.20 -7.87 9.18
C LEU A 532 9.97 -6.57 8.89
N ALA A 533 9.51 -5.77 7.93
CA ALA A 533 10.09 -4.47 7.61
C ALA A 533 9.93 -3.48 8.77
N HIS A 534 8.78 -3.47 9.45
CA HIS A 534 8.56 -2.67 10.65
C HIS A 534 9.47 -3.10 11.81
N ALA A 535 9.62 -4.41 12.02
CA ALA A 535 10.52 -4.96 13.04
C ALA A 535 12.00 -4.58 12.76
N ALA A 536 12.44 -4.65 11.51
CA ALA A 536 13.78 -4.22 11.10
C ALA A 536 14.00 -2.72 11.34
N TRP A 537 13.02 -1.88 10.97
CA TRP A 537 13.06 -0.44 11.23
C TRP A 537 13.13 -0.13 12.74
N SER A 538 12.31 -0.82 13.55
CA SER A 538 12.31 -0.69 15.01
C SER A 538 13.64 -1.12 15.63
N ALA A 539 14.30 -2.11 15.04
CA ALA A 539 15.64 -2.57 15.42
C ALA A 539 16.79 -1.67 14.92
N ARG A 540 16.47 -0.54 14.26
CA ARG A 540 17.42 0.39 13.63
C ARG A 540 18.22 -0.21 12.46
N ASP A 541 17.72 -1.28 11.86
CA ASP A 541 18.21 -1.80 10.58
C ASP A 541 17.41 -1.16 9.43
N THR A 542 17.74 0.10 9.14
CA THR A 542 17.01 0.96 8.20
C THR A 542 17.19 0.55 6.75
N ASP A 543 18.36 0.03 6.39
CA ASP A 543 18.67 -0.41 5.03
C ASP A 543 17.90 -1.69 4.66
N SER A 544 17.85 -2.67 5.56
CA SER A 544 16.98 -3.85 5.40
C SER A 544 15.52 -3.43 5.29
N ALA A 545 15.05 -2.59 6.22
CA ALA A 545 13.66 -2.12 6.23
C ALA A 545 13.30 -1.41 4.93
N LEU A 546 14.17 -0.52 4.43
CA LEU A 546 13.97 0.20 3.18
C LEU A 546 13.82 -0.76 2.00
N LEU A 547 14.72 -1.75 1.85
CA LEU A 547 14.65 -2.71 0.74
C LEU A 547 13.40 -3.59 0.81
N GLN A 548 12.98 -4.00 2.00
CA GLN A 548 11.74 -4.74 2.18
C GLN A 548 10.50 -3.90 1.81
N TYR A 549 10.45 -2.63 2.24
CA TYR A 549 9.36 -1.72 1.87
C TYR A 549 9.38 -1.40 0.38
N LEU A 550 10.54 -1.16 -0.24
CA LEU A 550 10.65 -0.95 -1.68
C LEU A 550 10.14 -2.16 -2.47
N ALA A 551 10.47 -3.37 -2.04
CA ALA A 551 10.00 -4.59 -2.70
C ALA A 551 8.47 -4.72 -2.65
N LEU A 552 7.83 -4.30 -1.56
CA LEU A 552 6.36 -4.27 -1.44
C LEU A 552 5.74 -3.05 -2.15
N ALA A 553 6.46 -1.93 -2.22
CA ALA A 553 6.05 -0.71 -2.91
C ALA A 553 5.94 -0.94 -4.42
N GLU A 554 6.88 -1.70 -5.01
CA GLU A 554 6.82 -2.11 -6.42
C GLU A 554 5.67 -3.08 -6.71
N ARG A 555 5.19 -3.85 -5.73
CA ARG A 555 3.95 -4.65 -5.83
C ARG A 555 2.68 -3.80 -5.76
N GLY A 556 2.80 -2.48 -5.53
CA GLY A 556 1.71 -1.53 -5.51
C GLY A 556 1.08 -1.28 -4.14
N MET A 557 1.68 -1.76 -3.05
CA MET A 557 1.13 -1.57 -1.70
C MET A 557 1.34 -0.12 -1.23
N GLU A 558 0.26 0.62 -0.98
CA GLU A 558 0.29 2.03 -0.55
C GLU A 558 1.12 2.25 0.72
N VAL A 559 0.87 1.45 1.76
CA VAL A 559 1.57 1.57 3.05
C VAL A 559 3.08 1.36 2.92
N ALA A 560 3.49 0.46 2.02
CA ALA A 560 4.92 0.26 1.76
C ALA A 560 5.54 1.44 0.99
N GLN A 561 4.79 2.05 0.07
CA GLN A 561 5.22 3.24 -0.64
C GLN A 561 5.41 4.43 0.31
N SER A 562 4.44 4.68 1.20
CA SER A 562 4.56 5.77 2.19
C SER A 562 5.69 5.52 3.18
N ASN A 563 5.89 4.28 3.64
CA ASN A 563 6.94 3.95 4.60
C ASN A 563 8.33 4.04 3.98
N ALA A 564 8.52 3.52 2.75
CA ALA A 564 9.78 3.69 2.02
C ALA A 564 10.07 5.18 1.75
N ALA A 565 9.06 5.96 1.37
CA ALA A 565 9.21 7.40 1.16
C ALA A 565 9.62 8.12 2.45
N TYR A 566 9.02 7.76 3.59
CA TYR A 566 9.36 8.31 4.90
C TYR A 566 10.81 8.03 5.30
N ILE A 567 11.28 6.79 5.17
CA ILE A 567 12.67 6.43 5.52
C ILE A 567 13.67 7.23 4.68
N LEU A 568 13.39 7.39 3.37
CA LEU A 568 14.19 8.23 2.48
C LEU A 568 14.13 9.72 2.87
N ASP A 569 12.95 10.23 3.20
CA ASP A 569 12.73 11.64 3.56
C ASP A 569 13.51 12.03 4.83
N VAL A 570 13.45 11.19 5.87
CA VAL A 570 14.22 11.40 7.11
C VAL A 570 15.72 11.24 6.87
N GLY A 571 16.12 10.35 5.97
CA GLY A 571 17.53 10.13 5.61
C GLY A 571 18.26 9.17 6.55
N GLU A 572 17.52 8.23 7.14
CA GLU A 572 18.11 7.21 8.03
C GLU A 572 18.79 6.06 7.26
N ALA A 573 18.57 5.96 5.94
CA ALA A 573 19.10 4.89 5.09
C ALA A 573 20.35 5.33 4.29
N SER A 574 21.20 4.38 3.93
CA SER A 574 22.44 4.59 3.17
C SER A 574 22.18 4.82 1.67
N VAL A 575 21.57 5.97 1.34
CA VAL A 575 21.26 6.37 -0.04
C VAL A 575 21.91 7.71 -0.37
N ASP A 576 22.39 7.85 -1.61
CA ASP A 576 22.97 9.09 -2.12
C ASP A 576 22.06 10.30 -1.87
N ALA A 577 22.59 11.31 -1.16
CA ALA A 577 21.83 12.47 -0.72
C ALA A 577 21.14 13.22 -1.88
N ASP A 578 21.78 13.29 -3.04
CA ASP A 578 21.30 14.02 -4.22
C ASP A 578 20.05 13.38 -4.85
N THR A 579 19.96 12.03 -4.82
CA THR A 579 18.84 11.30 -5.45
C THR A 579 17.74 10.93 -4.47
N ARG A 580 18.02 11.03 -3.17
CA ARG A 580 17.13 10.64 -2.07
C ARG A 580 15.76 11.33 -2.15
N HIS A 581 15.73 12.65 -2.27
CA HIS A 581 14.48 13.41 -2.35
C HIS A 581 13.71 13.13 -3.65
N ALA A 582 14.40 12.99 -4.78
CA ALA A 582 13.75 12.65 -6.04
C ALA A 582 13.07 11.26 -5.97
N ARG A 583 13.73 10.27 -5.34
CA ARG A 583 13.15 8.94 -5.10
C ARG A 583 11.98 8.98 -4.11
N ALA A 584 12.13 9.71 -3.00
CA ALA A 584 11.07 9.89 -2.02
C ALA A 584 9.83 10.54 -2.66
N LEU A 585 10.02 11.59 -3.47
CA LEU A 585 8.95 12.26 -4.20
C LEU A 585 8.16 11.30 -5.10
N GLN A 586 8.85 10.44 -5.85
CA GLN A 586 8.19 9.44 -6.69
C GLN A 586 7.31 8.48 -5.88
N LEU A 587 7.80 8.03 -4.72
CA LEU A 587 7.06 7.15 -3.83
C LEU A 587 5.89 7.86 -3.14
N TRP A 588 6.07 9.11 -2.70
CA TRP A 588 4.98 9.95 -2.20
C TRP A 588 3.90 10.16 -3.26
N SER A 589 4.29 10.39 -4.51
CA SER A 589 3.36 10.54 -5.65
C SER A 589 2.52 9.28 -5.84
N ARG A 590 3.17 8.12 -5.79
CA ARG A 590 2.50 6.81 -5.92
C ARG A 590 1.56 6.53 -4.74
N ALA A 591 1.97 6.84 -3.50
CA ALA A 591 1.11 6.64 -2.33
C ALA A 591 -0.08 7.61 -2.34
N ALA A 592 0.12 8.87 -2.73
CA ALA A 592 -0.93 9.87 -2.81
C ALA A 592 -1.97 9.56 -3.91
N SER A 593 -1.55 8.99 -5.04
CA SER A 593 -2.47 8.56 -6.10
C SER A 593 -3.39 7.41 -5.65
N GLN A 594 -2.98 6.66 -4.62
CA GLN A 594 -3.78 5.61 -3.99
C GLN A 594 -4.66 6.12 -2.83
N GLY A 595 -4.69 7.42 -2.58
CA GLY A 595 -5.54 8.04 -1.56
C GLY A 595 -4.89 8.25 -0.19
N CYS A 596 -3.56 8.13 -0.08
CA CYS A 596 -2.86 8.43 1.17
C CYS A 596 -2.85 9.94 1.47
N ALA A 597 -3.50 10.34 2.57
CA ALA A 597 -3.59 11.74 2.99
C ALA A 597 -2.23 12.32 3.38
N ALA A 598 -1.48 11.62 4.25
CA ALA A 598 -0.14 12.04 4.66
C ALA A 598 0.80 12.22 3.47
N ALA A 599 0.79 11.27 2.51
CA ALA A 599 1.57 11.38 1.29
C ALA A 599 1.18 12.60 0.45
N ARG A 600 -0.11 12.91 0.34
CA ARG A 600 -0.58 14.08 -0.41
C ARG A 600 -0.12 15.40 0.23
N VAL A 601 -0.09 15.49 1.55
CA VAL A 601 0.48 16.65 2.27
C VAL A 601 1.98 16.76 1.99
N LYS A 602 2.71 15.65 2.08
CA LYS A 602 4.15 15.60 1.79
C LYS A 602 4.48 16.01 0.36
N LEU A 603 3.66 15.66 -0.63
CA LEU A 603 3.83 16.18 -1.99
C LEU A 603 3.73 17.71 -2.04
N GLY A 604 2.75 18.28 -1.34
CA GLY A 604 2.64 19.72 -1.18
C GLY A 604 3.90 20.33 -0.57
N ASP A 605 4.42 19.73 0.50
CA ASP A 605 5.66 20.18 1.15
C ASP A 605 6.85 20.11 0.18
N TYR A 606 6.98 19.03 -0.60
CA TYR A 606 8.07 18.85 -1.54
C TYR A 606 8.07 19.92 -2.65
N HIS A 607 6.91 20.23 -3.23
CA HIS A 607 6.78 21.30 -4.22
C HIS A 607 6.98 22.69 -3.59
N TYR A 608 6.51 22.88 -2.36
CA TYR A 608 6.66 24.13 -1.62
C TYR A 608 8.14 24.44 -1.32
N TYR A 609 8.91 23.44 -0.86
CA TYR A 609 10.33 23.58 -0.53
C TYR A 609 11.28 23.34 -1.71
N GLY A 610 10.79 22.79 -2.83
CA GLY A 610 11.64 22.40 -3.96
C GLY A 610 12.53 21.18 -3.65
N LEU A 611 12.00 20.18 -2.96
CA LEU A 611 12.73 18.95 -2.62
C LEU A 611 12.65 17.95 -3.78
N GLY A 612 13.78 17.66 -4.43
CA GLY A 612 13.86 16.72 -5.55
C GLY A 612 13.17 17.19 -6.84
N THR A 613 12.55 18.37 -6.82
CA THR A 613 11.92 19.08 -7.95
C THR A 613 12.15 20.58 -7.79
N PRO A 614 12.11 21.38 -8.88
CA PRO A 614 12.09 22.83 -8.74
C PRO A 614 10.89 23.29 -7.91
N GLN A 615 11.06 24.40 -7.20
CA GLN A 615 10.00 24.97 -6.38
C GLN A 615 8.79 25.36 -7.26
N ASP A 616 7.61 24.88 -6.88
CA ASP A 616 6.35 25.15 -7.56
C ASP A 616 5.23 25.34 -6.52
N LEU A 617 4.90 26.61 -6.27
CA LEU A 617 3.89 26.98 -5.28
C LEU A 617 2.47 26.68 -5.76
N ASP A 618 2.23 26.68 -7.07
CA ASP A 618 0.91 26.42 -7.65
C ASP A 618 0.59 24.93 -7.53
N ALA A 619 1.58 24.06 -7.83
CA ALA A 619 1.47 22.62 -7.60
C ALA A 619 1.30 22.30 -6.10
N ALA A 620 2.03 22.99 -5.22
CA ALA A 620 1.89 22.82 -3.77
C ALA A 620 0.46 23.16 -3.30
N ALA A 621 -0.08 24.31 -3.74
CA ALA A 621 -1.44 24.73 -3.44
C ALA A 621 -2.48 23.72 -3.93
N HIS A 622 -2.29 23.17 -5.13
CA HIS A 622 -3.15 22.15 -5.70
C HIS A 622 -3.17 20.87 -4.85
N HIS A 623 -2.01 20.39 -4.41
CA HIS A 623 -1.93 19.20 -3.56
C HIS A 623 -2.55 19.42 -2.17
N TYR A 624 -2.33 20.57 -1.54
CA TYR A 624 -2.99 20.89 -0.27
C TYR A 624 -4.51 21.01 -0.41
N ARG A 625 -5.01 21.60 -1.50
CA ARG A 625 -6.45 21.67 -1.77
C ARG A 625 -7.06 20.27 -1.88
N LEU A 626 -6.45 19.38 -2.67
CA LEU A 626 -6.91 18.00 -2.77
C LEU A 626 -6.90 17.27 -1.42
N ALA A 627 -5.86 17.47 -0.60
CA ALA A 627 -5.76 16.86 0.72
C ALA A 627 -6.78 17.45 1.73
N SER A 628 -7.11 18.72 1.61
CA SER A 628 -8.12 19.39 2.45
C SER A 628 -9.54 18.96 2.08
N GLU A 629 -9.89 19.04 0.79
CA GLU A 629 -11.26 18.84 0.31
C GLU A 629 -11.66 17.35 0.26
N HIS A 630 -10.77 16.47 -0.24
CA HIS A 630 -11.10 15.06 -0.42
C HIS A 630 -10.68 14.16 0.74
N LEU A 631 -9.65 14.55 1.49
CA LEU A 631 -9.05 13.72 2.54
C LEU A 631 -9.19 14.34 3.95
N HIS A 632 -9.77 15.53 4.05
CA HIS A 632 -10.06 16.24 5.30
C HIS A 632 -8.84 16.37 6.23
N SER A 633 -7.65 16.55 5.65
CA SER A 633 -6.42 16.71 6.43
C SER A 633 -6.36 18.07 7.10
N ALA A 634 -6.24 18.09 8.43
CA ALA A 634 -6.10 19.32 9.21
C ALA A 634 -4.80 20.07 8.85
N GLN A 635 -3.69 19.34 8.69
CA GLN A 635 -2.38 19.90 8.33
C GLN A 635 -2.42 20.58 6.95
N ALA A 636 -2.99 19.91 5.94
CA ALA A 636 -3.12 20.51 4.60
C ALA A 636 -4.02 21.75 4.60
N THR A 637 -5.12 21.71 5.37
CA THR A 637 -6.05 22.83 5.49
C THR A 637 -5.37 24.03 6.16
N PHE A 638 -4.55 23.79 7.19
CA PHE A 638 -3.74 24.81 7.82
C PHE A 638 -2.71 25.41 6.86
N ASN A 639 -1.96 24.57 6.14
CA ASN A 639 -0.98 25.00 5.14
C ASN A 639 -1.64 25.83 4.02
N LEU A 640 -2.82 25.44 3.56
CA LEU A 640 -3.59 26.19 2.57
C LEU A 640 -4.01 27.57 3.09
N GLY A 641 -4.43 27.65 4.36
CA GLY A 641 -4.74 28.92 5.03
C GLY A 641 -3.53 29.84 5.09
N PHE A 642 -2.36 29.29 5.40
CA PHE A 642 -1.09 30.02 5.40
C PHE A 642 -0.71 30.55 4.00
N MET A 643 -0.93 29.76 2.95
CA MET A 643 -0.69 30.19 1.57
C MET A 643 -1.63 31.33 1.14
N HIS A 644 -2.91 31.29 1.55
CA HIS A 644 -3.86 32.39 1.34
C HIS A 644 -3.52 33.66 2.15
N GLU A 645 -3.01 33.53 3.38
CA GLU A 645 -2.58 34.67 4.19
C GLU A 645 -1.42 35.42 3.51
N ARG A 646 -0.45 34.67 2.98
CA ARG A 646 0.78 35.22 2.40
C ARG A 646 0.67 35.54 0.90
N GLY A 647 -0.29 34.94 0.19
CA GLY A 647 -0.39 35.05 -1.26
C GLY A 647 0.69 34.23 -2.00
N LEU A 648 1.00 33.02 -1.51
CA LEU A 648 2.00 32.12 -2.09
C LEU A 648 1.33 31.15 -3.07
N GLY A 649 1.59 31.25 -4.37
CA GLY A 649 0.92 30.45 -5.43
C GLY A 649 -0.61 30.63 -5.51
N LEU A 650 -1.15 31.55 -4.70
CA LEU A 650 -2.57 31.82 -4.55
C LEU A 650 -2.77 33.32 -4.36
N VAL A 651 -3.95 33.79 -4.72
CA VAL A 651 -4.34 35.17 -4.43
C VAL A 651 -4.45 35.34 -2.91
N ARG A 652 -3.87 36.44 -2.40
CA ARG A 652 -3.95 36.78 -0.97
C ARG A 652 -5.40 37.07 -0.59
N ASP A 653 -5.96 36.26 0.29
CA ASP A 653 -7.33 36.38 0.81
C ASP A 653 -7.37 36.03 2.30
N LEU A 654 -7.50 37.06 3.14
CA LEU A 654 -7.50 36.90 4.60
C LEU A 654 -8.78 36.24 5.11
N HIS A 655 -9.91 36.38 4.42
CA HIS A 655 -11.17 35.74 4.81
C HIS A 655 -11.11 34.25 4.56
N LEU A 656 -10.57 33.85 3.42
CA LEU A 656 -10.37 32.46 3.09
C LEU A 656 -9.31 31.83 4.00
N ALA A 657 -8.21 32.54 4.29
CA ALA A 657 -7.21 32.11 5.27
C ALA A 657 -7.83 31.85 6.65
N LYS A 658 -8.62 32.79 7.17
CA LYS A 658 -9.36 32.63 8.42
C LYS A 658 -10.24 31.36 8.39
N ARG A 659 -11.03 31.20 7.32
CA ARG A 659 -11.91 30.04 7.15
C ARG A 659 -11.12 28.73 7.16
N CYS A 660 -9.97 28.68 6.50
CA CYS A 660 -9.09 27.51 6.50
C CYS A 660 -8.58 27.20 7.92
N TYR A 661 -8.17 28.21 8.70
CA TYR A 661 -7.75 27.98 10.09
C TYR A 661 -8.91 27.49 10.98
N ASP A 662 -10.11 28.04 10.82
CA ASP A 662 -11.31 27.55 11.53
C ASP A 662 -11.61 26.09 11.16
N LEU A 663 -11.59 25.76 9.86
CA LEU A 663 -11.79 24.39 9.37
C LEU A 663 -10.71 23.42 9.87
N ALA A 664 -9.45 23.85 9.96
CA ALA A 664 -8.37 23.03 10.49
C ALA A 664 -8.59 22.72 11.98
N ALA A 665 -9.06 23.69 12.77
CA ALA A 665 -9.38 23.52 14.19
C ALA A 665 -10.55 22.56 14.41
N ASP A 666 -11.53 22.55 13.51
CA ASP A 666 -12.67 21.64 13.53
C ASP A 666 -12.27 20.22 13.10
N ALA A 667 -11.32 20.09 12.16
CA ALA A 667 -10.90 18.81 11.61
C ALA A 667 -10.11 17.94 12.59
N SER A 668 -9.27 18.53 13.46
CA SER A 668 -8.49 17.79 14.45
C SER A 668 -8.36 18.53 15.78
N PRO A 669 -8.47 17.84 16.94
CA PRO A 669 -8.23 18.46 18.24
C PRO A 669 -6.81 19.03 18.38
N ASP A 670 -5.81 18.37 17.76
CA ASP A 670 -4.41 18.77 17.85
C ASP A 670 -4.14 20.07 17.07
N ALA A 671 -4.95 20.35 16.04
CA ALA A 671 -4.85 21.55 15.22
C ALA A 671 -5.48 22.79 15.87
N ARG A 672 -6.29 22.65 16.94
CA ARG A 672 -6.99 23.77 17.58
C ARG A 672 -6.05 24.84 18.13
N LEU A 673 -4.98 24.43 18.80
CA LEU A 673 -4.02 25.36 19.40
C LEU A 673 -3.22 26.11 18.31
N PRO A 674 -2.61 25.42 17.31
CA PRO A 674 -1.98 26.10 16.17
C PRO A 674 -2.93 27.06 15.42
N ALA A 675 -4.17 26.63 15.14
CA ALA A 675 -5.16 27.44 14.46
C ALA A 675 -5.53 28.69 15.27
N ALA A 676 -5.76 28.56 16.58
CA ALA A 676 -6.05 29.70 17.44
C ALA A 676 -4.91 30.72 17.47
N LEU A 677 -3.66 30.27 17.49
CA LEU A 677 -2.49 31.14 17.41
C LEU A 677 -2.38 31.84 16.05
N ALA A 678 -2.63 31.12 14.95
CA ALA A 678 -2.65 31.69 13.60
C ALA A 678 -3.75 32.74 13.44
N LEU A 679 -4.95 32.47 13.96
CA LEU A 679 -6.08 33.42 13.98
C LEU A 679 -5.79 34.65 14.85
N ALA A 680 -5.19 34.46 16.03
CA ALA A 680 -4.79 35.56 16.90
C ALA A 680 -3.76 36.46 16.21
N ARG A 681 -2.77 35.86 15.53
CA ARG A 681 -1.81 36.57 14.69
C ARG A 681 -2.49 37.32 13.55
N LEU A 682 -3.39 36.69 12.82
CA LEU A 682 -4.14 37.30 11.71
C LEU A 682 -4.94 38.53 12.18
N HIS A 683 -5.64 38.41 13.31
CA HIS A 683 -6.38 39.51 13.92
C HIS A 683 -5.46 40.63 14.44
N ALA A 684 -4.32 40.29 15.05
CA ALA A 684 -3.35 41.28 15.49
C ALA A 684 -2.77 42.06 14.30
N HIS A 685 -2.47 41.37 13.20
CA HIS A 685 -1.95 41.99 11.98
C HIS A 685 -2.98 42.96 11.38
N SER A 686 -4.24 42.56 11.23
CA SER A 686 -5.29 43.45 10.69
C SER A 686 -5.60 44.63 11.62
N ALA A 687 -5.56 44.42 12.93
CA ALA A 687 -5.71 45.49 13.92
C ALA A 687 -4.57 46.51 13.85
N ILE A 688 -3.33 46.06 13.61
CA ILE A 688 -2.18 46.95 13.42
C ILE A 688 -2.28 47.72 12.09
N GLU A 689 -2.64 47.06 10.99
CA GLU A 689 -2.81 47.72 9.69
C GLU A 689 -3.90 48.79 9.75
N SER A 690 -5.07 48.46 10.30
CA SER A 690 -6.16 49.43 10.49
C SER A 690 -5.79 50.58 11.43
N LEU A 691 -5.03 50.32 12.50
CA LEU A 691 -4.53 51.37 13.39
C LEU A 691 -3.56 52.30 12.66
N LEU A 692 -2.63 51.76 11.88
CA LEU A 692 -1.67 52.54 11.07
C LEU A 692 -2.38 53.37 10.02
N GLU A 693 -3.37 52.80 9.33
CA GLU A 693 -4.17 53.51 8.33
C GLU A 693 -4.99 54.64 8.98
N SER A 694 -5.64 54.36 10.11
CA SER A 694 -6.35 55.38 10.89
C SER A 694 -5.41 56.47 11.42
N LEU A 695 -4.20 56.12 11.86
CA LEU A 695 -3.19 57.08 12.30
C LEU A 695 -2.72 57.96 11.15
N SER A 696 -2.53 57.39 9.96
CA SER A 696 -2.09 58.11 8.75
C SER A 696 -3.14 59.10 8.23
N GLN A 697 -4.43 58.81 8.42
CA GLN A 697 -5.54 59.67 8.01
C GLN A 697 -5.97 60.68 9.10
N SER A 698 -5.50 60.50 10.33
CA SER A 698 -5.82 61.41 11.44
C SER A 698 -5.07 62.75 11.31
N PRO A 699 -5.60 63.86 11.82
CA PRO A 699 -4.87 65.14 11.88
C PRO A 699 -3.62 65.07 12.77
N LEU A 700 -3.44 64.00 13.56
CA LEU A 700 -2.22 63.69 14.32
C LEU A 700 -1.13 63.05 13.45
N ALA A 701 -1.43 62.58 12.24
CA ALA A 701 -0.45 62.05 11.28
C ALA A 701 0.65 63.07 10.97
N VAL A 702 0.27 64.35 10.90
CA VAL A 702 1.19 65.48 10.70
C VAL A 702 2.23 65.52 11.82
N ILE A 703 1.86 65.23 13.07
CA ILE A 703 2.76 65.25 14.23
C ILE A 703 3.84 64.17 14.14
N PHE A 704 3.54 63.01 13.54
CA PHE A 704 4.44 61.87 13.43
C PHE A 704 5.20 61.77 12.11
N ILE A 705 4.67 62.33 11.01
CA ILE A 705 5.24 62.24 9.65
C ILE A 705 5.99 63.52 9.27
N SER A 706 5.59 64.70 9.76
CA SER A 706 6.39 65.91 9.65
C SER A 706 7.31 66.00 10.86
N GLY A 707 8.61 65.79 10.65
CA GLY A 707 9.64 65.66 11.70
C GLY A 707 9.91 66.89 12.58
N ASP A 708 8.95 67.81 12.71
CA ASP A 708 9.10 69.12 13.37
C ASP A 708 8.12 69.34 14.54
N SER A 709 7.76 68.28 15.28
CA SER A 709 6.89 68.42 16.46
C SER A 709 7.61 68.11 17.78
N MET A 710 7.50 69.04 18.74
CA MET A 710 8.03 68.92 20.12
C MET A 710 7.56 67.67 20.89
N LEU A 711 6.57 66.95 20.35
CA LEU A 711 6.03 65.69 20.89
C LEU A 711 6.96 64.50 20.67
N LEU A 712 7.72 64.46 19.57
CA LEU A 712 8.69 63.38 19.31
C LEU A 712 9.90 63.47 20.25
N SER A 713 10.28 64.68 20.65
CA SER A 713 11.44 64.92 21.53
C SER A 713 11.25 64.40 22.95
N ASN A 714 10.00 64.34 23.45
CA ASN A 714 9.68 64.00 24.84
C ASN A 714 8.72 62.81 24.95
N TRP A 715 8.68 61.93 23.93
CA TRP A 715 7.76 60.79 23.88
C TRP A 715 7.96 59.81 25.06
N ASP A 716 9.18 59.76 25.58
CA ASP A 716 9.56 59.05 26.80
C ASP A 716 8.86 59.59 28.06
N LEU A 717 8.71 60.91 28.20
CA LEU A 717 8.01 61.53 29.33
C LEU A 717 6.50 61.21 29.32
N TYR A 718 5.88 61.23 28.14
CA TYR A 718 4.46 60.88 27.98
C TYR A 718 4.19 59.38 28.19
N LEU A 719 5.10 58.52 27.74
CA LEU A 719 4.99 57.08 27.99
C LEU A 719 5.15 56.76 29.48
N MET A 720 6.09 57.42 30.16
CA MET A 720 6.31 57.22 31.60
C MET A 720 5.11 57.71 32.43
N THR A 721 4.47 58.81 32.06
CA THR A 721 3.26 59.30 32.75
C THR A 721 2.05 58.39 32.51
N ALA A 722 1.88 57.86 31.30
CA ALA A 722 0.83 56.89 30.99
C ALA A 722 1.02 55.57 31.76
N LEU A 723 2.26 55.06 31.85
CA LEU A 723 2.58 53.86 32.63
C LEU A 723 2.37 54.08 34.13
N LEU A 724 2.77 55.24 34.68
CA LEU A 724 2.49 55.62 36.08
C LEU A 724 0.99 55.70 36.35
N GLY A 725 0.22 56.26 35.43
CA GLY A 725 -1.25 56.32 35.52
C GLY A 725 -1.89 54.94 35.51
N ALA A 726 -1.48 54.05 34.60
CA ALA A 726 -1.97 52.67 34.54
C ALA A 726 -1.61 51.88 35.81
N LEU A 727 -0.39 52.07 36.33
CA LEU A 727 0.07 51.41 37.55
C LEU A 727 -0.69 51.94 38.78
N GLY A 728 -0.97 53.24 38.83
CA GLY A 728 -1.84 53.85 39.83
C GLY A 728 -3.29 53.34 39.76
N PHE A 729 -3.82 53.13 38.56
CA PHE A 729 -5.15 52.57 38.34
C PHE A 729 -5.25 51.09 38.76
N VAL A 730 -4.23 50.29 38.45
CA VAL A 730 -4.14 48.90 38.92
C VAL A 730 -4.05 48.85 40.45
N ILE A 731 -3.26 49.73 41.08
CA ILE A 731 -3.18 49.84 42.54
C ILE A 731 -4.52 50.29 43.14
N TYR A 732 -5.23 51.22 42.49
CA TYR A 732 -6.57 51.66 42.90
C TYR A 732 -7.59 50.52 42.86
N LEU A 733 -7.63 49.76 41.77
CA LEU A 733 -8.50 48.58 41.62
C LEU A 733 -8.17 47.43 42.59
N ARG A 734 -6.93 47.37 43.08
CA ARG A 734 -6.48 46.36 44.05
C ARG A 734 -6.74 46.74 45.51
N ARG A 735 -7.27 47.93 45.81
CA ARG A 735 -7.61 48.31 47.19
C ARG A 735 -8.87 47.55 47.65
N PRO A 736 -8.80 46.74 48.72
CA PRO A 736 -10.00 46.12 49.28
C PRO A 736 -10.91 47.21 49.89
N HIS A 737 -12.18 47.22 49.52
CA HIS A 737 -13.18 48.06 50.18
C HIS A 737 -13.26 47.65 51.66
N GLN A 738 -12.88 48.55 52.57
CA GLN A 738 -13.17 48.39 53.99
C GLN A 738 -14.69 48.36 54.17
N GLN A 739 -15.22 47.20 54.58
CA GLN A 739 -16.57 47.11 55.12
C GLN A 739 -16.59 47.93 56.42
N VAL A 740 -17.30 49.06 56.38
CA VAL A 740 -17.65 49.81 57.59
C VAL A 740 -18.82 49.06 58.23
N ASN A 741 -18.60 48.61 59.47
CA ASN A 741 -19.56 47.87 60.31
C ASN A 741 -20.93 48.53 60.42
#